data_AF-A0A959ACR0-F1
#
_entry.id   AF-A0A959ACR0-F1
#
_cell.length_a   1.000
_cell.length_b   1.000
_cell.length_c   1.000
_cell.angle_alpha   90.00
_cell.angle_beta   90.00
_cell.angle_gamma   90.00
#
_symmetry.space_group_name_H-M   'P 1'
#
loop_
_entity.id
_entity.type
_entity.pdbx_description
1 polymer ?
#
loop_
_entity_poly.entity_id
_entity_poly.type
_entity_poly.pdbx_seq_one_letter_code
_entity_poly.pdbx_strand_id
1 'polypeptide(L)'
;MKKLLLTYLSISFLFNSLQLNAQLSWQRMPGPPGGFAYGSFGMGTGGKWLRLGASSGVYESNDNGQTWRWNNLPGSIHSEADLALGTDGKLWYFSFNTLQQSSDNGRNWIPALNNGSNWTSNDVTNTIILDAGSVMLGLRNGQVTRSIDSSRTSTDVFTGNFNQLTRDAQTGHLYVWKSTGTSGQINPIHRSTDNGLTWEIWQNDPISTGKTITGLVIAPNGTAFLLTNSNVLRSIDDGANWTELSLSAKGMAVTATGRLLAEKEFALSEISQYSDDNGDTWQALPVDKMRKFSSMPGNIILAEHDFSGLYRSIDDGISWQFAAQGMPNHLDAPLMHFYDDMSVLAVTEQGVFHSQNGATNWQLRRGMLQNTESFLPGLDCAILGDSAICGWWDDQLWRSMDRGMSWQDITPTQLQINDEFSTIRSADGVLFCNFYSISGGDPFVLRSVDAGTSWQNIGNININPTFVAADGTFWCFTSGIVLQKSTDRGASWLPVATPSLTGGIPRIFPLPNGDILLLGGGKIHRSTNNGASWTTTSNSSINNVNSSFANSSGQLFAQAGSSLLTSVDNGQNWQSLAKPNTSWADNFIFLAPDQRIWFASGDGVWLSSEPSTDFLTIGGLVRNDLNMDCTATASEPKLPFFLIKSEATDGTISYGMSDQTGYFRALVEGGTYEISAVPPNPLWESCSVSVTIPGNITSGNYNAPALPVKPAVICPRLEIEVAAPLLRRCFDTRLAVRYRNTGTQSAENAQAIIMLDPYLDLLSSSFPIAQQSGDTLWFDLDTLDVNESGTFYLDVNVSCDAGLGQMHCTEAHITPDTLCSSWQGAALKTRLECLGDSVLIEIRNTGQNAMSTSRKWQVWRQIESSFDSLLVAEGNFFLGAGGIFNHKIAGTQDKQLILRAPQEPGYPFGSAFAQSFLLNCDGGNFAPYGYSPNAYIPGHDRFCVQNIGSFDPNDKTGFPAGIGIGHHIEKTEPLRYLIRFQNTGTDTAFTVVIRDTLSPLLDIETLQIGSSSHPMTANVRGNNELIFRFDNILLPDSNINEAASHGFVQYFIQQKTDNPDGAVIRNRAGIYFDFNLPVLTNETWHTIGLPKVSGVSDGPGFAGWEIVASPNPLPSGNPLNIFLESSYTGMVKFELIDMDGRVLQTLFREKTAERAEEVFRLDNNSGPIYIRVTAGAMTASRLILKP
;
A
#
# COMPACT_ATOMS: atom_id res chain seq x y z
N MET A 1 -28.59 30.99 -45.29
CA MET A 1 -27.54 29.97 -45.54
C MET A 1 -26.12 30.43 -45.18
N LYS A 2 -25.58 31.54 -45.71
CA LYS A 2 -24.22 31.99 -45.35
C LYS A 2 -24.04 32.50 -43.89
N LYS A 3 -25.09 33.04 -43.26
CA LYS A 3 -25.06 33.41 -41.82
C LYS A 3 -25.18 32.21 -40.86
N LEU A 4 -25.84 31.13 -41.26
CA LEU A 4 -25.96 29.91 -40.44
C LEU A 4 -24.63 29.11 -40.43
N LEU A 5 -23.86 29.15 -41.53
CA LEU A 5 -22.55 28.51 -41.61
C LEU A 5 -21.49 29.22 -40.73
N LEU A 6 -21.56 30.56 -40.60
CA LEU A 6 -20.62 31.29 -39.75
C LEU A 6 -20.88 31.10 -38.25
N THR A 7 -22.12 30.90 -37.82
CA THR A 7 -22.45 30.58 -36.43
C THR A 7 -22.07 29.14 -36.07
N TYR A 8 -22.18 28.20 -37.02
CA TYR A 8 -21.66 26.83 -36.84
C TYR A 8 -20.13 26.77 -36.79
N LEU A 9 -19.41 27.56 -37.61
CA LEU A 9 -17.94 27.59 -37.54
C LEU A 9 -17.39 28.30 -36.29
N SER A 10 -18.10 29.26 -35.72
CA SER A 10 -17.66 29.94 -34.49
C SER A 10 -18.00 29.18 -33.21
N ILE A 11 -19.05 28.35 -33.21
CA ILE A 11 -19.37 27.43 -32.09
C ILE A 11 -18.48 26.18 -32.13
N SER A 12 -18.06 25.71 -33.33
CA SER A 12 -17.13 24.57 -33.47
C SER A 12 -15.67 24.91 -33.13
N PHE A 13 -15.30 26.20 -33.11
CA PHE A 13 -13.98 26.68 -32.67
C PHE A 13 -13.91 27.03 -31.18
N LEU A 14 -15.06 27.14 -30.49
CA LEU A 14 -15.12 27.34 -29.03
C LEU A 14 -15.21 26.02 -28.23
N PHE A 15 -15.42 24.87 -28.89
CA PHE A 15 -15.32 23.54 -28.29
C PHE A 15 -13.98 22.82 -28.56
N ASN A 16 -13.04 23.46 -29.27
CA ASN A 16 -11.70 22.90 -29.55
C ASN A 16 -10.58 23.46 -28.66
N SER A 17 -10.91 24.07 -27.52
CA SER A 17 -9.91 24.54 -26.54
C SER A 17 -10.05 23.95 -25.13
N LEU A 18 -10.89 22.94 -24.95
CA LEU A 18 -10.78 22.04 -23.80
C LEU A 18 -10.12 20.75 -24.27
N GLN A 19 -8.81 20.82 -24.50
CA GLN A 19 -7.98 19.63 -24.30
C GLN A 19 -8.18 19.24 -22.83
N LEU A 20 -9.12 18.32 -22.57
CA LEU A 20 -9.19 17.59 -21.32
C LEU A 20 -7.95 16.67 -21.28
N ASN A 21 -6.78 17.27 -21.05
CA ASN A 21 -5.62 16.54 -20.57
C ASN A 21 -6.06 15.98 -19.23
N ALA A 22 -6.30 14.67 -19.15
CA ALA A 22 -6.40 14.02 -17.87
C ALA A 22 -5.05 14.19 -17.19
N GLN A 23 -5.02 15.08 -16.21
CA GLN A 23 -3.83 15.36 -15.42
C GLN A 23 -3.70 14.26 -14.39
N LEU A 24 -2.52 13.63 -14.32
CA LEU A 24 -2.13 12.92 -13.11
C LEU A 24 -2.29 13.88 -11.94
N SER A 25 -3.08 13.49 -10.95
CA SER A 25 -3.08 14.19 -9.67
C SER A 25 -2.02 13.56 -8.77
N TRP A 26 -1.32 14.40 -8.02
CA TRP A 26 -0.16 14.02 -7.25
C TRP A 26 -0.41 14.26 -5.78
N GLN A 27 -0.19 13.24 -4.98
CA GLN A 27 -0.20 13.34 -3.53
C GLN A 27 1.23 13.45 -3.02
N ARG A 28 1.53 14.50 -2.25
CA ARG A 28 2.82 14.61 -1.56
C ARG A 28 2.87 13.58 -0.43
N MET A 29 3.91 12.78 -0.40
CA MET A 29 4.12 11.78 0.65
C MET A 29 5.06 12.35 1.72
N PRO A 30 5.04 11.82 2.95
CA PRO A 30 5.96 12.24 4.01
C PRO A 30 7.43 12.21 3.57
N GLY A 31 7.78 11.24 2.72
CA GLY A 31 9.09 11.14 2.06
C GLY A 31 10.23 10.81 3.02
N PRO A 32 11.39 10.35 2.49
CA PRO A 32 12.52 10.02 3.33
C PRO A 32 13.02 11.30 4.05
N PRO A 33 13.31 11.22 5.36
CA PRO A 33 13.82 12.34 6.13
C PRO A 33 15.09 12.93 5.51
N GLY A 34 15.05 14.23 5.27
CA GLY A 34 16.13 15.09 4.80
C GLY A 34 16.35 16.26 5.78
N GLY A 35 17.33 17.11 5.52
CA GLY A 35 17.68 18.12 6.52
C GLY A 35 18.64 19.23 6.13
N PHE A 36 18.93 19.45 4.84
CA PHE A 36 19.80 20.57 4.48
C PHE A 36 19.08 21.90 4.75
N ALA A 37 19.58 22.68 5.71
CA ALA A 37 19.06 24.02 5.94
C ALA A 37 20.03 24.93 6.71
N TYR A 38 20.23 26.13 6.18
CA TYR A 38 20.59 27.32 6.92
C TYR A 38 19.40 27.76 7.81
N GLY A 39 19.17 27.12 8.96
CA GLY A 39 17.98 27.38 9.79
C GLY A 39 18.25 28.09 11.12
N SER A 40 17.25 28.84 11.60
CA SER A 40 17.10 29.30 12.99
C SER A 40 16.03 28.46 13.72
N PHE A 41 16.15 28.37 15.04
CA PHE A 41 15.26 27.60 15.91
C PHE A 41 14.45 28.53 16.82
N GLY A 42 13.18 28.22 17.02
CA GLY A 42 12.29 28.94 17.95
C GLY A 42 11.38 27.99 18.70
N MET A 43 10.98 28.37 19.91
CA MET A 43 9.93 27.69 20.67
C MET A 43 8.61 28.45 20.45
N GLY A 44 7.52 27.77 20.12
CA GLY A 44 6.18 28.36 19.97
C GLY A 44 5.38 28.42 21.26
N THR A 45 4.18 29.02 21.22
CA THR A 45 3.22 28.98 22.33
C THR A 45 2.88 27.54 22.72
N GLY A 46 2.93 27.24 24.02
CA GLY A 46 2.55 25.92 24.55
C GLY A 46 3.65 24.84 24.50
N GLY A 47 4.92 25.21 24.35
CA GLY A 47 6.04 24.26 24.42
C GLY A 47 6.31 23.47 23.14
N LYS A 48 5.79 23.95 22.01
CA LYS A 48 6.00 23.36 20.69
C LYS A 48 7.27 23.88 20.04
N TRP A 49 7.93 23.07 19.24
CA TRP A 49 9.24 23.35 18.67
C TRP A 49 9.10 23.77 17.22
N LEU A 50 9.86 24.78 16.79
CA LEU A 50 9.79 25.29 15.41
C LEU A 50 11.19 25.47 14.82
N ARG A 51 11.36 25.06 13.57
CA ARG A 51 12.60 25.22 12.80
C ARG A 51 12.30 25.86 11.46
N LEU A 52 13.14 26.81 11.05
CA LEU A 52 13.16 27.33 9.69
C LEU A 52 14.06 26.46 8.79
N GLY A 53 13.52 25.94 7.70
CA GLY A 53 14.27 25.24 6.65
C GLY A 53 14.60 26.15 5.47
N ALA A 54 15.86 26.18 5.02
CA ALA A 54 16.41 27.13 4.03
C ALA A 54 15.91 26.97 2.57
N SER A 55 14.85 26.22 2.35
CA SER A 55 14.15 26.16 1.05
C SER A 55 12.70 25.71 1.16
N SER A 56 12.28 25.18 2.31
CA SER A 56 10.98 24.49 2.47
C SER A 56 10.08 25.04 3.59
N GLY A 57 10.39 26.19 4.19
CA GLY A 57 9.47 26.86 5.12
C GLY A 57 9.68 26.49 6.60
N VAL A 58 8.63 26.67 7.42
CA VAL A 58 8.68 26.44 8.88
C VAL A 58 8.08 25.07 9.22
N TYR A 59 8.75 24.35 10.11
CA TYR A 59 8.31 23.03 10.60
C TYR A 59 7.99 23.10 12.09
N GLU A 60 6.90 22.46 12.52
CA GLU A 60 6.45 22.33 13.91
C GLU A 60 6.68 20.92 14.42
N SER A 61 7.20 20.79 15.64
CA SER A 61 7.31 19.55 16.38
C SER A 61 6.56 19.66 17.70
N ASN A 62 5.82 18.59 18.03
CA ASN A 62 5.06 18.46 19.28
C ASN A 62 5.70 17.47 20.27
N ASP A 63 6.82 16.86 19.90
CA ASP A 63 7.49 15.77 20.62
C ASP A 63 8.95 16.11 20.93
N ASN A 64 9.19 17.39 21.19
CA ASN A 64 10.49 17.94 21.53
C ASN A 64 11.55 17.85 20.43
N GLY A 65 11.14 17.83 19.16
CA GLY A 65 12.04 17.79 18.01
C GLY A 65 12.37 16.38 17.54
N GLN A 66 11.58 15.35 17.91
CA GLN A 66 11.76 14.00 17.36
C GLN A 66 11.15 13.90 15.95
N THR A 67 9.94 14.42 15.76
CA THR A 67 9.25 14.47 14.48
C THR A 67 8.78 15.89 14.18
N TRP A 68 8.74 16.20 12.89
CA TRP A 68 8.46 17.53 12.39
C TRP A 68 7.37 17.49 11.34
N ARG A 69 6.48 18.47 11.39
CA ARG A 69 5.41 18.66 10.42
C ARG A 69 5.59 19.99 9.71
N TRP A 70 5.47 19.97 8.40
CA TRP A 70 5.48 21.19 7.59
C TRP A 70 4.24 22.07 7.87
N ASN A 71 4.44 23.37 8.09
CA ASN A 71 3.37 24.31 8.48
C ASN A 71 2.99 25.35 7.39
N ASN A 72 3.01 24.97 6.11
CA ASN A 72 2.42 25.74 4.98
C ASN A 72 2.80 27.23 4.92
N LEU A 73 4.07 27.55 4.64
CA LEU A 73 4.43 28.90 4.18
C LEU A 73 4.36 29.00 2.64
N PRO A 74 3.75 30.08 2.08
CA PRO A 74 3.81 30.34 0.65
C PRO A 74 5.10 31.11 0.31
N GLY A 75 6.16 30.40 -0.11
CA GLY A 75 7.34 31.01 -0.73
C GLY A 75 8.65 30.25 -0.50
N SER A 76 9.53 30.27 -1.50
CA SER A 76 10.90 29.77 -1.38
C SER A 76 11.76 30.75 -0.57
N ILE A 77 12.32 30.27 0.54
CA ILE A 77 13.14 31.09 1.47
C ILE A 77 14.60 30.85 1.13
N HIS A 78 15.16 31.57 0.16
CA HIS A 78 16.55 31.37 -0.28
C HIS A 78 17.60 32.20 0.48
N SER A 79 17.34 32.64 1.72
CA SER A 79 18.34 33.38 2.49
C SER A 79 18.10 33.39 4.00
N GLU A 80 19.11 33.88 4.73
CA GLU A 80 19.19 34.15 6.17
C GLU A 80 17.95 34.89 6.72
N ALA A 81 16.86 34.15 6.91
CA ALA A 81 15.67 34.59 7.60
C ALA A 81 15.74 34.13 9.06
N ASP A 82 15.18 34.93 9.97
CA ASP A 82 15.22 34.67 11.40
C ASP A 82 13.81 34.44 11.97
N LEU A 83 13.72 33.56 12.96
CA LEU A 83 12.48 33.16 13.61
C LEU A 83 12.60 33.44 15.10
N ALA A 84 11.77 34.34 15.62
CA ALA A 84 11.83 34.76 17.02
C ALA A 84 10.50 34.50 17.74
N LEU A 85 10.58 34.13 19.03
CA LEU A 85 9.44 34.07 19.94
C LEU A 85 9.31 35.38 20.71
N GLY A 86 8.13 35.97 20.69
CA GLY A 86 7.76 37.07 21.54
C GLY A 86 7.44 36.64 22.96
N THR A 87 7.73 37.49 23.95
CA THR A 87 7.24 37.24 25.33
C THR A 87 5.71 37.36 25.44
N ASP A 88 5.05 37.93 24.43
CA ASP A 88 3.60 37.86 24.23
C ASP A 88 3.13 36.49 23.71
N GLY A 89 4.06 35.55 23.51
CA GLY A 89 3.86 34.22 22.97
C GLY A 89 3.81 34.19 21.43
N LYS A 90 3.70 35.31 20.73
CA LYS A 90 3.58 35.28 19.27
C LYS A 90 4.91 34.99 18.60
N LEU A 91 4.84 34.37 17.43
CA LEU A 91 6.01 34.16 16.59
C LEU A 91 6.18 35.30 15.62
N TRP A 92 7.43 35.60 15.31
CA TRP A 92 7.81 36.65 14.40
C TRP A 92 8.81 36.11 13.38
N TYR A 93 8.57 36.45 12.12
CA TYR A 93 9.34 36.01 10.96
C TYR A 93 9.83 37.22 10.17
N PHE A 94 11.09 37.15 9.75
CA PHE A 94 11.78 38.20 9.01
C PHE A 94 12.38 37.63 7.74
N SER A 95 12.04 38.23 6.61
CA SER A 95 12.65 37.94 5.31
C SER A 95 13.15 39.22 4.65
N PHE A 96 13.79 39.09 3.48
CA PHE A 96 14.37 40.19 2.70
C PHE A 96 13.47 41.45 2.52
N ASN A 97 12.16 41.36 2.71
CA ASN A 97 11.25 42.49 2.55
C ASN A 97 9.97 42.40 3.39
N THR A 98 9.82 41.41 4.26
CA THR A 98 8.58 41.25 5.05
C THR A 98 8.86 40.96 6.51
N LEU A 99 8.09 41.64 7.36
CA LEU A 99 7.93 41.33 8.77
C LEU A 99 6.53 40.73 8.96
N GLN A 100 6.49 39.48 9.40
CA GLN A 100 5.24 38.77 9.64
C GLN A 100 5.17 38.28 11.08
N GLN A 101 3.96 38.23 11.62
CA GLN A 101 3.68 37.63 12.92
C GLN A 101 2.70 36.48 12.78
N SER A 102 2.80 35.51 13.69
CA SER A 102 1.85 34.41 13.84
C SER A 102 1.48 34.25 15.30
N SER A 103 0.17 34.18 15.57
CA SER A 103 -0.37 33.90 16.91
C SER A 103 -0.78 32.44 17.09
N ASP A 104 -0.51 31.58 16.11
CA ASP A 104 -1.01 30.20 16.04
C ASP A 104 0.09 29.20 15.67
N ASN A 105 1.30 29.45 16.17
CA ASN A 105 2.47 28.59 15.99
C ASN A 105 2.92 28.41 14.53
N GLY A 106 2.83 29.49 13.75
CA GLY A 106 3.33 29.56 12.39
C GLY A 106 2.39 28.96 11.35
N ARG A 107 1.13 28.67 11.72
CA ARG A 107 0.11 28.11 10.80
C ARG A 107 -0.53 29.19 9.95
N ASN A 108 -0.70 30.39 10.50
CA ASN A 108 -1.10 31.58 9.78
C ASN A 108 -0.14 32.72 10.10
N TRP A 109 0.33 33.36 9.04
CA TRP A 109 1.19 34.53 9.12
C TRP A 109 0.46 35.74 8.60
N ILE A 110 0.46 36.82 9.38
CA ILE A 110 -0.08 38.10 8.98
C ILE A 110 1.04 39.13 8.89
N PRO A 111 1.06 40.00 7.87
CA PRO A 111 1.97 41.14 7.85
C PRO A 111 1.77 41.98 9.11
N ALA A 112 2.85 42.35 9.77
CA ALA A 112 2.75 43.37 10.80
C ALA A 112 2.45 44.72 10.09
N LEU A 113 1.38 45.41 10.52
CA LEU A 113 0.82 46.56 9.79
C LEU A 113 1.83 47.72 9.71
N ASN A 114 2.54 47.79 8.57
CA ASN A 114 3.48 48.85 8.23
C ASN A 114 2.72 50.12 7.80
N ASN A 115 2.86 51.22 8.54
CA ASN A 115 2.47 52.54 8.04
C ASN A 115 3.73 53.29 7.56
N GLY A 116 4.08 53.08 6.29
CA GLY A 116 4.98 53.99 5.55
C GLY A 116 6.48 53.68 5.62
N SER A 117 6.96 52.98 4.58
CA SER A 117 8.18 53.33 3.84
C SER A 117 9.46 53.72 4.61
N ASN A 118 10.13 52.80 5.32
CA ASN A 118 11.56 53.02 5.69
C ASN A 118 12.42 51.79 6.00
N TRP A 119 11.89 50.56 6.04
CA TRP A 119 12.72 49.38 6.35
C TRP A 119 13.00 48.58 5.07
N THR A 120 14.23 48.66 4.55
CA THR A 120 14.72 47.76 3.50
C THR A 120 15.56 46.63 4.13
N SER A 121 15.72 45.49 3.46
CA SER A 121 16.50 44.32 3.96
C SER A 121 17.91 44.64 4.42
N ASN A 122 18.48 45.72 3.93
CA ASN A 122 19.82 46.16 4.27
C ASN A 122 19.88 46.86 5.63
N ASP A 123 18.79 46.89 6.40
CA ASP A 123 18.68 47.68 7.60
C ASP A 123 18.51 46.88 8.89
N VAL A 124 18.38 45.54 8.97
CA VAL A 124 18.14 44.80 10.24
C VAL A 124 19.28 43.81 10.60
N THR A 125 19.68 43.75 11.88
CA THR A 125 20.75 42.87 12.41
C THR A 125 20.20 41.88 13.44
N ASN A 126 19.92 40.66 13.00
CA ASN A 126 19.83 39.35 13.68
C ASN A 126 19.19 39.19 15.08
N THR A 127 18.64 40.20 15.76
CA THR A 127 18.02 39.96 17.08
C THR A 127 16.91 40.93 17.41
N ILE A 128 15.87 40.38 18.03
CA ILE A 128 14.69 41.08 18.49
C ILE A 128 14.41 40.69 19.92
N ILE A 129 14.22 41.70 20.78
CA ILE A 129 13.66 41.51 22.10
C ILE A 129 12.22 41.99 22.09
N LEU A 130 11.32 41.11 22.52
CA LEU A 130 9.89 41.37 22.55
C LEU A 130 9.44 41.37 24.02
N ASP A 131 8.88 42.48 24.50
CA ASP A 131 8.08 42.51 25.74
C ASP A 131 6.57 42.53 25.37
N ALA A 132 5.64 42.38 26.32
CA ALA A 132 4.20 42.28 26.04
C ALA A 132 3.64 43.54 25.33
N GLY A 133 3.71 43.54 24.00
CA GLY A 133 3.29 44.64 23.11
C GLY A 133 4.44 45.35 22.40
N SER A 134 5.69 45.20 22.85
CA SER A 134 6.83 45.95 22.31
C SER A 134 7.78 45.10 21.47
N VAL A 135 8.24 45.66 20.34
CA VAL A 135 9.21 45.04 19.43
C VAL A 135 10.48 45.86 19.40
N MET A 136 11.63 45.31 19.77
CA MET A 136 12.93 45.96 19.57
C MET A 136 13.68 45.39 18.38
N LEU A 137 14.10 46.23 17.43
CA LEU A 137 14.86 45.81 16.25
C LEU A 137 16.25 46.46 16.24
N GLY A 138 17.30 45.65 16.19
CA GLY A 138 18.65 46.11 15.87
C GLY A 138 18.79 46.34 14.36
N LEU A 139 19.42 47.44 13.96
CA LEU A 139 19.48 47.86 12.57
C LEU A 139 20.92 47.92 12.03
N ARG A 140 21.14 47.48 10.78
CA ARG A 140 22.46 47.51 10.09
C ARG A 140 23.01 48.93 9.93
N ASN A 141 22.14 49.94 9.96
CA ASN A 141 22.53 51.34 9.96
C ASN A 141 23.06 51.83 11.33
N GLY A 142 23.06 50.97 12.35
CA GLY A 142 23.58 51.29 13.67
C GLY A 142 22.59 51.74 14.73
N GLN A 143 21.29 51.60 14.47
CA GLN A 143 20.23 52.03 15.39
C GLN A 143 19.57 50.82 16.06
N VAL A 144 18.99 51.04 17.24
CA VAL A 144 18.02 50.11 17.84
C VAL A 144 16.70 50.85 17.94
N THR A 145 15.67 50.30 17.30
CA THR A 145 14.30 50.81 17.40
C THR A 145 13.51 50.01 18.41
N ARG A 146 12.55 50.66 19.06
CA ARG A 146 11.53 50.04 19.91
C ARG A 146 10.17 50.47 19.43
N SER A 147 9.29 49.52 19.17
CA SER A 147 7.85 49.69 19.01
C SER A 147 7.16 49.23 20.29
N ILE A 148 6.01 49.78 20.65
CA ILE A 148 5.19 49.35 21.81
C ILE A 148 3.77 48.91 21.42
N ASP A 149 3.50 48.81 20.12
CA ASP A 149 2.16 48.60 19.56
C ASP A 149 2.18 47.56 18.42
N SER A 150 2.99 46.51 18.57
CA SER A 150 3.16 45.45 17.56
C SER A 150 3.61 45.99 16.20
N SER A 151 4.64 46.86 16.20
CA SER A 151 5.27 47.50 15.02
C SER A 151 4.40 48.51 14.25
N ARG A 152 3.32 49.01 14.83
CA ARG A 152 2.50 50.07 14.18
C ARG A 152 3.15 51.45 14.29
N THR A 153 3.92 51.69 15.34
CA THR A 153 4.78 52.86 15.56
C THR A 153 6.12 52.41 16.15
N SER A 154 7.22 53.05 15.77
CA SER A 154 8.57 52.76 16.26
C SER A 154 9.30 54.04 16.66
N THR A 155 10.09 53.98 17.72
CA THR A 155 10.98 55.05 18.20
C THR A 155 12.41 54.54 18.28
N ASP A 156 13.38 55.32 17.80
CA ASP A 156 14.80 55.03 18.02
C ASP A 156 15.11 55.14 19.52
N VAL A 157 15.59 54.05 20.12
CA VAL A 157 15.96 53.99 21.55
C VAL A 157 17.48 53.92 21.76
N PHE A 158 18.23 53.69 20.69
CA PHE A 158 19.69 53.73 20.69
C PHE A 158 20.24 54.08 19.31
N THR A 159 21.32 54.87 19.25
CA THR A 159 21.95 55.30 18.00
C THR A 159 23.48 55.23 18.13
N GLY A 160 24.18 54.41 17.32
CA GLY A 160 25.65 54.32 17.46
C GLY A 160 26.48 53.41 16.53
N ASN A 161 26.08 53.13 15.28
CA ASN A 161 26.88 52.32 14.33
C ASN A 161 27.23 50.90 14.84
N PHE A 162 26.25 50.20 15.39
CA PHE A 162 26.33 48.81 15.89
C PHE A 162 25.59 47.84 14.96
N ASN A 163 25.92 46.55 15.02
CA ASN A 163 25.27 45.54 14.16
C ASN A 163 25.02 44.19 14.82
N GLN A 164 25.06 44.13 16.14
CA GLN A 164 24.76 42.95 16.94
C GLN A 164 23.97 43.36 18.19
N LEU A 165 22.99 42.56 18.58
CA LEU A 165 22.12 42.73 19.75
C LEU A 165 21.91 41.35 20.38
N THR A 166 21.90 41.23 21.70
CA THR A 166 21.53 39.99 22.39
C THR A 166 20.81 40.29 23.70
N ARG A 167 20.13 39.30 24.26
CA ARG A 167 19.42 39.36 25.55
C ARG A 167 19.90 38.26 26.47
N ASP A 168 20.22 38.62 27.70
CA ASP A 168 20.36 37.65 28.77
C ASP A 168 18.98 37.09 29.13
N ALA A 169 18.79 35.79 28.96
CA ALA A 169 17.55 35.10 29.27
C ALA A 169 17.20 35.13 30.77
N GLN A 170 18.19 35.25 31.67
CA GLN A 170 17.97 35.24 33.12
C GLN A 170 17.65 36.61 33.69
N THR A 171 18.49 37.60 33.38
CA THR A 171 18.34 38.96 33.94
C THR A 171 17.42 39.82 33.09
N GLY A 172 17.21 39.46 31.83
CA GLY A 172 16.50 40.28 30.86
C GLY A 172 17.29 41.46 30.31
N HIS A 173 18.56 41.61 30.72
CA HIS A 173 19.44 42.67 30.24
C HIS A 173 19.71 42.54 28.74
N LEU A 174 19.84 43.68 28.07
CA LEU A 174 20.12 43.76 26.63
C LEU A 174 21.57 44.18 26.43
N TYR A 175 22.22 43.64 25.40
CA TYR A 175 23.60 43.98 25.06
C TYR A 175 23.72 44.30 23.57
N VAL A 176 24.42 45.38 23.22
CA VAL A 176 24.66 45.78 21.81
C VAL A 176 26.12 46.09 21.57
N TRP A 177 26.62 45.66 20.40
CA TRP A 177 28.00 45.90 19.98
C TRP A 177 28.16 45.90 18.46
N LYS A 178 29.36 46.26 18.01
CA LYS A 178 29.75 46.28 16.60
C LYS A 178 30.68 45.11 16.36
N SER A 179 30.29 44.22 15.45
CA SER A 179 31.05 43.00 15.20
C SER A 179 32.44 43.29 14.63
N THR A 180 32.55 44.18 13.64
CA THR A 180 33.83 44.54 13.01
C THR A 180 34.47 45.75 13.69
N GLY A 181 35.66 45.54 14.26
CA GLY A 181 36.52 46.60 14.75
C GLY A 181 37.29 47.28 13.62
N THR A 182 37.28 48.61 13.58
CA THR A 182 38.28 49.35 12.82
C THR A 182 39.58 49.30 13.62
N SER A 183 40.70 48.92 13.00
CA SER A 183 42.00 48.87 13.70
C SER A 183 42.29 50.19 14.41
N GLY A 184 42.50 50.14 15.73
CA GLY A 184 42.75 51.31 16.58
C GLY A 184 41.51 52.05 17.13
N GLN A 185 40.29 51.54 16.92
CA GLN A 185 39.07 52.06 17.56
C GLN A 185 38.57 51.12 18.67
N ILE A 186 38.14 51.73 19.78
CA ILE A 186 37.46 51.07 20.89
C ILE A 186 36.06 50.65 20.42
N ASN A 187 35.72 49.37 20.56
CA ASN A 187 34.38 48.84 20.27
C ASN A 187 33.66 48.52 21.59
N PRO A 188 32.95 49.48 22.20
CA PRO A 188 32.28 49.26 23.47
C PRO A 188 31.06 48.35 23.31
N ILE A 189 30.85 47.46 24.29
CA ILE A 189 29.60 46.72 24.45
C ILE A 189 28.73 47.53 25.40
N HIS A 190 27.53 47.92 24.95
CA HIS A 190 26.57 48.63 25.79
C HIS A 190 25.56 47.65 26.36
N ARG A 191 25.10 47.92 27.59
CA ARG A 191 24.05 47.17 28.27
C ARG A 191 22.86 48.06 28.60
N SER A 192 21.67 47.51 28.54
CA SER A 192 20.46 48.10 29.09
C SER A 192 19.84 47.16 30.11
N THR A 193 19.47 47.69 31.28
CA THR A 193 18.81 46.97 32.37
C THR A 193 17.33 47.32 32.50
N ASP A 194 16.83 48.21 31.65
CA ASP A 194 15.47 48.77 31.68
C ASP A 194 14.72 48.57 30.35
N ASN A 195 14.97 47.43 29.68
CA ASN A 195 14.36 47.05 28.40
C ASN A 195 14.61 48.06 27.27
N GLY A 196 15.85 48.56 27.17
CA GLY A 196 16.33 49.39 26.08
C GLY A 196 15.99 50.87 26.21
N LEU A 197 15.43 51.32 27.34
CA LEU A 197 15.09 52.73 27.55
C LEU A 197 16.34 53.57 27.83
N THR A 198 17.31 53.03 28.56
CA THR A 198 18.63 53.62 28.79
C THR A 198 19.73 52.60 28.54
N TRP A 199 20.90 53.10 28.12
CA TRP A 199 22.05 52.29 27.77
C TRP A 199 23.29 52.83 28.48
N GLU A 200 24.04 51.93 29.09
CA GLU A 200 25.34 52.21 29.70
C GLU A 200 26.43 51.39 29.01
N ILE A 201 27.68 51.85 29.10
CA ILE A 201 28.83 51.05 28.64
C ILE A 201 29.04 49.94 29.67
N TRP A 202 28.78 48.70 29.27
CA TRP A 202 29.03 47.52 30.10
C TRP A 202 30.48 47.10 30.03
N GLN A 203 31.06 47.17 28.82
CA GLN A 203 32.47 46.94 28.62
C GLN A 203 33.05 47.97 27.66
N ASN A 204 34.07 48.69 28.10
CA ASN A 204 34.67 49.83 27.39
C ASN A 204 35.88 49.43 26.51
N ASP A 205 36.05 48.12 26.27
CA ASP A 205 37.14 47.45 25.54
C ASP A 205 38.51 47.35 26.24
N PRO A 206 38.90 46.13 26.67
CA PRO A 206 40.29 45.76 26.95
C PRO A 206 40.84 44.67 26.00
N ILE A 207 40.16 44.35 24.89
CA ILE A 207 40.56 43.28 23.96
C ILE A 207 41.65 43.83 23.05
N SER A 208 42.91 43.70 23.49
CA SER A 208 44.13 44.08 22.76
C SER A 208 43.95 44.30 21.25
N THR A 209 43.69 45.55 20.85
CA THR A 209 43.79 46.09 19.47
C THR A 209 43.35 45.16 18.33
N GLY A 210 42.11 45.30 17.85
CA GLY A 210 41.72 44.93 16.48
C GLY A 210 41.04 43.57 16.27
N LYS A 211 40.56 42.90 17.33
CA LYS A 211 39.77 41.65 17.22
C LYS A 211 38.29 41.95 16.89
N THR A 212 37.69 41.11 16.06
CA THR A 212 36.26 41.18 15.69
C THR A 212 35.46 40.37 16.70
N ILE A 213 34.46 40.98 17.34
CA ILE A 213 33.56 40.28 18.27
C ILE A 213 32.46 39.60 17.44
N THR A 214 32.44 38.28 17.46
CA THR A 214 31.52 37.46 16.66
C THR A 214 30.31 36.98 17.46
N GLY A 215 30.39 36.97 18.80
CA GLY A 215 29.27 36.55 19.65
C GLY A 215 29.48 36.87 21.14
N LEU A 216 28.38 36.87 21.88
CA LEU A 216 28.33 36.99 23.34
C LEU A 216 27.33 35.96 23.87
N VAL A 217 27.76 35.11 24.79
CA VAL A 217 26.94 34.07 25.45
C VAL A 217 27.04 34.25 26.96
N ILE A 218 25.92 34.20 27.67
CA ILE A 218 25.88 34.30 29.14
C ILE A 218 25.33 32.99 29.69
N ALA A 219 26.12 32.34 30.54
CA ALA A 219 25.77 31.09 31.19
C ALA A 219 24.77 31.29 32.33
N PRO A 220 23.97 30.26 32.70
CA PRO A 220 23.00 30.35 33.78
C PRO A 220 23.56 30.70 35.18
N ASN A 221 24.88 30.63 35.35
CA ASN A 221 25.57 31.02 36.59
C ASN A 221 26.07 32.47 36.57
N GLY A 222 25.76 33.25 35.52
CA GLY A 222 26.21 34.62 35.31
C GLY A 222 27.58 34.77 34.64
N THR A 223 28.24 33.67 34.28
CA THR A 223 29.53 33.72 33.55
C THR A 223 29.30 34.18 32.11
N ALA A 224 29.99 35.23 31.67
CA ALA A 224 29.92 35.73 30.30
C ALA A 224 31.07 35.21 29.44
N PHE A 225 30.78 34.82 28.21
CA PHE A 225 31.73 34.35 27.21
C PHE A 225 31.65 35.24 25.97
N LEU A 226 32.78 35.81 25.58
CA LEU A 226 32.90 36.66 24.40
C LEU A 226 33.68 35.92 23.32
N LEU A 227 33.05 35.70 22.18
CA LEU A 227 33.66 35.06 21.02
C LEU A 227 34.29 36.13 20.14
N THR A 228 35.53 35.88 19.73
CA THR A 228 36.23 36.70 18.75
C THR A 228 36.57 35.89 17.50
N ASN A 229 37.09 36.55 16.47
CA ASN A 229 37.65 35.90 15.30
C ASN A 229 38.94 35.06 15.55
N SER A 230 39.40 34.94 16.80
CA SER A 230 40.65 34.22 17.11
C SER A 230 40.62 33.41 18.40
N ASN A 231 39.78 33.78 19.38
CA ASN A 231 39.74 33.16 20.69
C ASN A 231 38.40 33.41 21.41
N VAL A 232 38.20 32.72 22.53
CA VAL A 232 37.08 32.95 23.45
C VAL A 232 37.60 33.58 24.74
N LEU A 233 36.93 34.63 25.23
CA LEU A 233 37.20 35.26 26.52
C LEU A 233 36.09 34.93 27.51
N ARG A 234 36.43 34.78 28.79
CA ARG A 234 35.50 34.48 29.89
C ARG A 234 35.55 35.53 30.98
N SER A 235 34.40 35.96 31.48
CA SER A 235 34.25 36.78 32.68
C SER A 235 33.32 36.10 33.68
N ILE A 236 33.72 36.05 34.95
CA ILE A 236 32.95 35.47 36.07
C ILE A 236 32.41 36.55 37.03
N ASP A 237 32.60 37.82 36.68
CA ASP A 237 32.37 38.99 37.53
C ASP A 237 31.62 40.10 36.78
N ASP A 238 30.61 39.70 35.99
CA ASP A 238 29.73 40.58 35.21
C ASP A 238 30.48 41.55 34.28
N GLY A 239 31.51 41.04 33.60
CA GLY A 239 32.27 41.78 32.59
C GLY A 239 33.41 42.64 33.14
N ALA A 240 33.64 42.67 34.45
CA ALA A 240 34.69 43.49 35.07
C ALA A 240 36.10 43.00 34.72
N ASN A 241 36.35 41.69 34.70
CA ASN A 241 37.61 41.08 34.29
C ASN A 241 37.40 39.96 33.27
N TRP A 242 38.35 39.80 32.34
CA TRP A 242 38.30 38.80 31.27
C TRP A 242 39.55 37.92 31.25
N THR A 243 39.33 36.60 31.14
CA THR A 243 40.37 35.58 31.00
C THR A 243 40.27 34.95 29.62
N GLU A 244 41.40 34.83 28.91
CA GLU A 244 41.44 34.17 27.61
C GLU A 244 41.44 32.64 27.77
N LEU A 245 40.54 31.97 27.05
CA LEU A 245 40.46 30.51 27.00
C LEU A 245 41.29 29.97 25.83
N SER A 246 41.84 28.77 25.99
CA SER A 246 42.59 28.06 24.93
C SER A 246 41.65 27.38 23.92
N LEU A 247 40.71 28.16 23.36
CA LEU A 247 39.72 27.71 22.37
C LEU A 247 39.51 28.81 21.32
N SER A 248 39.49 28.42 20.04
CA SER A 248 38.89 29.21 18.96
C SER A 248 37.53 28.59 18.61
N ALA A 249 36.47 29.39 18.62
CA ALA A 249 35.12 28.93 18.31
C ALA A 249 34.42 29.95 17.41
N LYS A 250 33.75 29.47 16.35
CA LYS A 250 32.88 30.28 15.49
C LYS A 250 31.50 30.52 16.10
N GLY A 251 31.05 29.57 16.90
CA GLY A 251 29.78 29.61 17.60
C GLY A 251 29.89 28.88 18.94
N MET A 252 29.08 29.31 19.91
CA MET A 252 29.01 28.65 21.21
C MET A 252 27.57 28.73 21.71
N ALA A 253 27.13 27.66 22.36
CA ALA A 253 25.89 27.64 23.11
C ALA A 253 26.16 27.18 24.53
N VAL A 254 25.26 27.54 25.44
CA VAL A 254 25.27 27.10 26.82
C VAL A 254 23.95 26.43 27.13
N THR A 255 24.01 25.29 27.82
CA THR A 255 22.81 24.55 28.20
C THR A 255 22.25 25.03 29.53
N ALA A 256 21.03 24.62 29.88
CA ALA A 256 20.40 24.98 31.14
C ALA A 256 21.17 24.49 32.38
N THR A 257 22.01 23.44 32.24
CA THR A 257 22.88 22.93 33.30
C THR A 257 24.17 23.75 33.45
N GLY A 258 24.49 24.59 32.47
CA GLY A 258 25.75 25.34 32.39
C GLY A 258 26.83 24.70 31.52
N ARG A 259 26.56 23.55 30.87
CA ARG A 259 27.49 22.94 29.91
C ARG A 259 27.68 23.85 28.69
N LEU A 260 28.92 24.04 28.28
CA LEU A 260 29.27 24.78 27.07
C LEU A 260 29.40 23.83 25.89
N LEU A 261 28.91 24.25 24.74
CA LEU A 261 29.02 23.55 23.46
C LEU A 261 29.69 24.49 22.46
N ALA A 262 30.80 24.07 21.85
CA ALA A 262 31.58 24.92 20.95
C ALA A 262 31.61 24.35 19.52
N GLU A 263 31.35 25.23 18.56
CA GLU A 263 31.58 25.02 17.13
C GLU A 263 32.98 25.52 16.77
N LYS A 264 33.84 24.62 16.28
CA LYS A 264 35.24 24.93 15.97
C LYS A 264 35.40 25.48 14.54
N GLU A 265 36.49 26.20 14.30
CA GLU A 265 36.76 26.87 13.03
C GLU A 265 37.06 25.86 11.90
N PHE A 266 36.62 26.19 10.68
CA PHE A 266 36.66 25.31 9.50
C PHE A 266 38.11 25.05 9.03
N ALA A 267 38.77 24.06 9.65
CA ALA A 267 39.97 23.41 9.13
C ALA A 267 39.76 21.89 9.16
N LEU A 268 40.28 21.19 8.15
CA LEU A 268 39.91 19.85 7.69
C LEU A 268 40.00 18.69 8.71
N SER A 269 40.34 18.92 9.99
CA SER A 269 40.68 17.86 10.95
C SER A 269 40.16 18.06 12.38
N GLU A 270 39.01 18.71 12.61
CA GLU A 270 38.67 19.16 13.96
C GLU A 270 37.31 18.75 14.52
N ILE A 271 37.35 18.41 15.82
CA ILE A 271 36.27 17.78 16.59
C ILE A 271 35.35 18.84 17.26
N SER A 272 34.02 18.72 17.20
CA SER A 272 33.08 19.53 18.02
C SER A 272 33.26 19.23 19.50
N GLN A 273 33.22 20.23 20.39
CA GLN A 273 33.63 20.05 21.80
C GLN A 273 32.59 20.54 22.81
N TYR A 274 32.69 20.00 24.03
CA TYR A 274 31.94 20.48 25.18
C TYR A 274 32.82 20.71 26.41
N SER A 275 32.33 21.51 27.35
CA SER A 275 32.98 21.78 28.64
C SER A 275 31.94 21.83 29.76
N ASP A 276 32.26 21.17 30.88
CA ASP A 276 31.44 21.12 32.10
C ASP A 276 31.99 22.00 33.25
N ASP A 277 33.11 22.67 33.01
CA ASP A 277 33.85 23.45 34.01
C ASP A 277 34.04 24.91 33.58
N ASN A 278 33.00 25.48 32.96
CA ASN A 278 32.99 26.85 32.44
C ASN A 278 34.15 27.15 31.45
N GLY A 279 34.61 26.15 30.69
CA GLY A 279 35.62 26.32 29.65
C GLY A 279 37.06 26.15 30.12
N ASP A 280 37.30 25.67 31.34
CA ASP A 280 38.65 25.35 31.83
C ASP A 280 39.23 24.12 31.10
N THR A 281 38.40 23.10 30.83
CA THR A 281 38.76 21.92 30.04
C THR A 281 37.72 21.62 28.97
N TRP A 282 38.18 21.06 27.86
CA TRP A 282 37.34 20.76 26.68
C TRP A 282 37.47 19.28 26.32
N GLN A 283 36.34 18.66 26.05
CA GLN A 283 36.23 17.27 25.63
C GLN A 283 35.56 17.17 24.26
N ALA A 284 35.93 16.17 23.47
CA ALA A 284 35.26 15.86 22.21
C ALA A 284 33.80 15.47 22.46
N LEU A 285 32.88 15.98 21.64
CA LEU A 285 31.52 15.49 21.61
C LEU A 285 31.49 14.05 21.09
N PRO A 286 30.53 13.22 21.54
CA PRO A 286 30.32 11.86 21.03
C PRO A 286 30.01 11.81 19.53
N VAL A 287 29.53 12.93 18.97
CA VAL A 287 29.28 13.13 17.54
C VAL A 287 30.04 14.38 17.12
N ASP A 288 30.87 14.23 16.09
CA ASP A 288 31.68 15.30 15.55
C ASP A 288 30.90 16.16 14.52
N LYS A 289 31.44 17.30 14.09
CA LYS A 289 30.93 18.20 13.04
C LYS A 289 29.51 18.70 13.30
N MET A 290 29.21 18.83 14.59
CA MET A 290 28.00 19.44 15.11
C MET A 290 28.18 20.95 15.17
N ARG A 291 27.21 21.69 14.66
CA ARG A 291 27.19 23.16 14.57
C ARG A 291 25.82 23.73 14.91
N LYS A 292 25.76 25.06 15.10
CA LYS A 292 24.52 25.81 15.38
C LYS A 292 23.68 25.19 16.51
N PHE A 293 24.34 24.93 17.64
CA PHE A 293 23.69 24.42 18.83
C PHE A 293 22.58 25.35 19.31
N SER A 294 21.41 24.79 19.59
CA SER A 294 20.31 25.47 20.25
C SER A 294 19.92 24.67 21.48
N SER A 295 20.11 25.26 22.66
CA SER A 295 19.70 24.65 23.93
C SER A 295 18.37 25.23 24.41
N MET A 296 17.52 24.37 24.96
CA MET A 296 16.17 24.73 25.39
C MET A 296 15.85 24.11 26.77
N PRO A 297 14.73 24.48 27.42
CA PRO A 297 14.35 23.95 28.72
C PRO A 297 14.26 22.42 28.74
N GLY A 298 14.62 21.80 29.87
CA GLY A 298 14.59 20.34 30.02
C GLY A 298 15.81 19.61 29.44
N ASN A 299 16.96 20.29 29.28
CA ASN A 299 18.24 19.74 28.81
C ASN A 299 18.21 19.15 27.38
N ILE A 300 17.29 19.67 26.56
CA ILE A 300 17.22 19.28 25.16
C ILE A 300 18.11 20.20 24.35
N ILE A 301 18.92 19.60 23.48
CA ILE A 301 19.79 20.31 22.56
C ILE A 301 19.45 19.86 21.15
N LEU A 302 19.27 20.81 20.25
CA LEU A 302 19.26 20.57 18.82
C LEU A 302 20.56 21.10 18.23
N ALA A 303 21.11 20.36 17.27
CA ALA A 303 22.26 20.81 16.50
C ALA A 303 22.23 20.21 15.10
N GLU A 304 22.82 20.94 14.17
CA GLU A 304 22.97 20.47 12.79
C GLU A 304 24.30 19.74 12.67
N HIS A 305 24.28 18.58 12.03
CA HIS A 305 25.50 17.93 11.58
C HIS A 305 25.81 18.45 10.16
N ASP A 306 27.08 18.78 9.88
CA ASP A 306 27.50 19.41 8.62
C ASP A 306 27.03 18.67 7.36
N PHE A 307 26.80 17.36 7.45
CA PHE A 307 26.45 16.50 6.32
C PHE A 307 25.22 15.62 6.49
N SER A 308 24.76 15.38 7.73
CA SER A 308 23.83 14.27 8.04
C SER A 308 22.49 14.71 8.64
N GLY A 309 22.23 16.02 8.65
CA GLY A 309 20.91 16.59 8.97
C GLY A 309 20.79 17.10 10.40
N LEU A 310 19.57 17.10 10.93
CA LEU A 310 19.26 17.60 12.27
C LEU A 310 19.40 16.49 13.31
N TYR A 311 20.07 16.79 14.42
CA TYR A 311 20.24 15.89 15.55
C TYR A 311 19.76 16.51 16.85
N ARG A 312 19.40 15.62 17.77
CA ARG A 312 18.85 15.97 19.06
C ARG A 312 19.51 15.19 20.18
N SER A 313 19.77 15.87 21.29
CA SER A 313 20.13 15.27 22.57
C SER A 313 19.08 15.61 23.63
N ILE A 314 18.84 14.70 24.57
CA ILE A 314 17.94 14.87 25.73
C ILE A 314 18.66 14.73 27.07
N ASP A 315 19.93 14.42 27.01
CA ASP A 315 20.80 14.12 28.12
C ASP A 315 21.98 15.10 28.12
N ASP A 316 21.69 16.34 27.76
CA ASP A 316 22.65 17.46 27.81
C ASP A 316 23.89 17.25 26.92
N GLY A 317 23.75 16.52 25.81
CA GLY A 317 24.80 16.31 24.81
C GLY A 317 25.63 15.03 25.03
N ILE A 318 25.24 14.18 25.99
CA ILE A 318 25.89 12.87 26.24
C ILE A 318 25.58 11.88 25.12
N SER A 319 24.38 11.91 24.55
CA SER A 319 24.00 11.12 23.39
C SER A 319 23.17 11.94 22.40
N TRP A 320 23.27 11.56 21.13
CA TRP A 320 22.65 12.26 20.02
C TRP A 320 21.86 11.28 19.15
N GLN A 321 20.69 11.71 18.68
CA GLN A 321 19.79 10.94 17.83
C GLN A 321 19.39 11.76 16.62
N PHE A 322 19.25 11.11 15.47
CA PHE A 322 18.74 11.75 14.26
C PHE A 322 17.31 12.26 14.49
N ALA A 323 17.05 13.49 14.08
CA ALA A 323 15.89 14.27 14.50
C ALA A 323 15.23 15.03 13.34
N ALA A 324 15.46 14.61 12.09
CA ALA A 324 14.87 15.27 10.91
C ALA A 324 13.62 14.55 10.35
N GLN A 325 13.01 13.65 11.13
CA GLN A 325 11.83 12.90 10.71
C GLN A 325 10.69 13.85 10.33
N GLY A 326 10.14 13.68 9.12
CA GLY A 326 9.08 14.56 8.57
C GLY A 326 9.56 15.83 7.88
N MET A 327 10.89 16.03 7.72
CA MET A 327 11.48 17.09 6.90
C MET A 327 12.03 16.50 5.58
N PRO A 328 11.29 16.44 4.47
CA PRO A 328 11.71 15.68 3.27
C PRO A 328 12.74 16.39 2.37
N ASN A 329 13.48 17.38 2.88
CA ASN A 329 14.24 18.33 2.07
C ASN A 329 15.72 17.93 1.89
N HIS A 330 16.15 17.74 0.66
CA HIS A 330 17.46 17.24 0.25
C HIS A 330 18.09 18.17 -0.78
N LEU A 331 19.43 18.17 -0.91
CA LEU A 331 20.08 18.86 -2.04
C LEU A 331 19.79 18.13 -3.36
N ASP A 332 19.86 16.80 -3.32
CA ASP A 332 19.56 15.93 -4.45
C ASP A 332 18.27 15.13 -4.23
N ALA A 333 17.59 14.77 -5.32
CA ALA A 333 16.41 13.93 -5.24
C ALA A 333 16.75 12.54 -4.66
N PRO A 334 15.93 11.99 -3.74
CA PRO A 334 16.19 10.68 -3.17
C PRO A 334 16.10 9.60 -4.24
N LEU A 335 17.09 8.70 -4.27
CA LEU A 335 17.01 7.48 -5.07
C LEU A 335 16.15 6.47 -4.31
N MET A 336 15.10 5.97 -4.95
CA MET A 336 14.14 5.06 -4.32
C MET A 336 14.11 3.72 -5.04
N HIS A 337 13.93 2.66 -4.25
CA HIS A 337 13.67 1.32 -4.73
C HIS A 337 12.50 0.70 -3.98
N PHE A 338 11.57 0.12 -4.72
CA PHE A 338 10.38 -0.54 -4.19
C PHE A 338 10.56 -2.05 -4.29
N TYR A 339 10.34 -2.74 -3.16
CA TYR A 339 10.24 -4.19 -3.12
C TYR A 339 8.80 -4.63 -3.44
N ASP A 340 8.60 -5.92 -3.75
CA ASP A 340 7.29 -6.47 -4.16
C ASP A 340 6.18 -6.29 -3.12
N ASP A 341 6.54 -6.20 -1.83
CA ASP A 341 5.61 -5.93 -0.73
C ASP A 341 5.34 -4.43 -0.52
N MET A 342 5.77 -3.57 -1.45
CA MET A 342 5.69 -2.10 -1.39
C MET A 342 6.51 -1.45 -0.26
N SER A 343 7.38 -2.20 0.43
CA SER A 343 8.44 -1.59 1.24
C SER A 343 9.43 -0.85 0.34
N VAL A 344 10.06 0.19 0.88
CA VAL A 344 10.88 1.13 0.11
C VAL A 344 12.22 1.33 0.78
N LEU A 345 13.29 1.15 0.01
CA LEU A 345 14.61 1.64 0.38
C LEU A 345 14.81 3.00 -0.30
N ALA A 346 15.11 4.04 0.48
CA ALA A 346 15.51 5.33 -0.03
C ALA A 346 16.94 5.64 0.35
N VAL A 347 17.68 6.13 -0.62
CA VAL A 347 19.07 6.55 -0.49
C VAL A 347 19.09 8.05 -0.65
N THR A 348 19.61 8.70 0.37
CA THR A 348 19.70 10.16 0.46
C THR A 348 21.12 10.53 0.88
N GLU A 349 21.48 11.80 0.76
CA GLU A 349 22.73 12.30 1.32
C GLU A 349 22.84 12.03 2.83
N GLN A 350 21.71 11.98 3.55
CA GLN A 350 21.71 11.78 5.01
C GLN A 350 21.97 10.33 5.42
N GLY A 351 21.86 9.41 4.47
CA GLY A 351 22.02 7.98 4.67
C GLY A 351 20.93 7.15 3.99
N VAL A 352 20.88 5.88 4.38
CA VAL A 352 19.94 4.89 3.87
C VAL A 352 18.76 4.75 4.83
N PHE A 353 17.58 5.00 4.28
CA PHE A 353 16.31 4.89 4.98
C PHE A 353 15.51 3.72 4.43
N HIS A 354 14.80 3.04 5.34
CA HIS A 354 13.86 2.00 4.98
C HIS A 354 12.47 2.38 5.46
N SER A 355 11.49 2.24 4.57
CA SER A 355 10.07 2.34 4.89
C SER A 355 9.42 0.98 4.72
N GLN A 356 8.84 0.46 5.79
CA GLN A 356 8.04 -0.77 5.73
C GLN A 356 6.67 -0.53 5.10
N ASN A 357 6.28 0.72 4.81
CA ASN A 357 4.91 1.05 4.51
C ASN A 357 4.71 2.08 3.40
N GLY A 358 5.32 1.84 2.24
CA GLY A 358 5.10 2.68 1.07
C GLY A 358 5.48 4.14 1.31
N ALA A 359 6.63 4.39 1.96
CA ALA A 359 7.19 5.72 2.20
C ALA A 359 6.36 6.65 3.11
N THR A 360 5.51 6.10 3.98
CA THR A 360 4.77 6.88 4.99
C THR A 360 5.55 7.02 6.30
N ASN A 361 6.25 5.98 6.74
CA ASN A 361 7.17 6.03 7.89
C ASN A 361 8.57 5.57 7.48
N TRP A 362 9.59 6.25 7.99
CA TRP A 362 10.97 6.01 7.59
C TRP A 362 11.87 5.74 8.80
N GLN A 363 12.66 4.69 8.70
CA GLN A 363 13.65 4.33 9.69
C GLN A 363 15.04 4.52 9.07
N LEU A 364 15.88 5.31 9.74
CA LEU A 364 17.29 5.40 9.39
C LEU A 364 17.93 4.05 9.68
N ARG A 365 18.38 3.35 8.64
CA ARG A 365 19.07 2.06 8.77
C ARG A 365 20.57 2.25 8.86
N ARG A 366 21.06 3.29 8.21
CA ARG A 366 22.46 3.65 8.22
C ARG A 366 22.62 5.15 7.94
N GLY A 367 23.08 5.90 8.93
CA GLY A 367 23.42 7.32 8.81
C GLY A 367 24.93 7.54 8.73
N MET A 368 25.35 8.74 8.34
CA MET A 368 26.77 9.14 8.23
C MET A 368 27.44 9.47 9.57
N LEU A 369 27.00 8.85 10.67
CA LEU A 369 27.46 9.16 12.03
C LEU A 369 28.86 8.64 12.37
N GLN A 370 29.57 8.01 11.45
CA GLN A 370 30.89 7.43 11.73
C GLN A 370 31.91 7.89 10.69
N ASN A 371 32.74 8.85 11.10
CA ASN A 371 34.10 9.14 10.64
C ASN A 371 34.35 9.07 9.13
N THR A 372 34.36 10.21 8.43
CA THR A 372 35.39 10.51 7.41
C THR A 372 35.49 12.00 7.08
N GLU A 373 36.73 12.41 6.82
CA GLU A 373 37.18 13.75 6.44
C GLU A 373 37.13 13.91 4.91
N SER A 374 36.04 14.39 4.33
CA SER A 374 36.08 15.10 3.02
C SER A 374 34.67 15.47 2.53
N PHE A 375 34.61 16.53 1.73
CA PHE A 375 33.44 17.13 1.11
C PHE A 375 33.41 16.71 -0.36
N LEU A 376 32.57 15.77 -0.80
CA LEU A 376 32.22 15.53 -2.22
C LEU A 376 30.91 14.72 -2.32
N PRO A 377 29.92 15.02 -3.19
CA PRO A 377 28.64 14.28 -3.34
C PRO A 377 28.74 13.06 -4.30
N GLY A 378 27.87 12.04 -4.18
CA GLY A 378 27.99 10.72 -4.83
C GLY A 378 27.70 9.49 -3.95
N LEU A 379 26.53 9.41 -3.32
CA LEU A 379 26.05 8.19 -2.66
C LEU A 379 25.21 7.43 -3.69
N ASP A 380 25.58 6.19 -4.01
CA ASP A 380 24.93 5.43 -5.08
C ASP A 380 24.72 3.98 -4.67
N CYS A 381 23.60 3.41 -5.06
CA CYS A 381 23.22 2.06 -4.68
C CYS A 381 22.63 1.29 -5.86
N ALA A 382 22.96 0.00 -5.91
CA ALA A 382 22.36 -0.96 -6.82
C ALA A 382 21.60 -2.00 -6.02
N ILE A 383 20.40 -2.35 -6.49
CA ILE A 383 19.52 -3.28 -5.81
C ILE A 383 19.41 -4.58 -6.61
N LEU A 384 19.27 -5.69 -5.89
CA LEU A 384 19.37 -7.07 -6.34
C LEU A 384 18.33 -7.93 -5.61
N GLY A 385 17.07 -7.88 -6.04
CA GLY A 385 15.98 -8.52 -5.30
C GLY A 385 15.90 -7.96 -3.88
N ASP A 386 15.94 -8.82 -2.86
CA ASP A 386 15.96 -8.42 -1.44
C ASP A 386 17.31 -7.84 -0.96
N SER A 387 18.36 -7.89 -1.79
CA SER A 387 19.70 -7.39 -1.44
C SER A 387 19.94 -5.99 -2.00
N ALA A 388 20.71 -5.17 -1.28
CA ALA A 388 21.10 -3.83 -1.70
C ALA A 388 22.60 -3.65 -1.51
N ILE A 389 23.29 -3.03 -2.47
CA ILE A 389 24.70 -2.67 -2.34
C ILE A 389 24.85 -1.19 -2.59
N CYS A 390 25.48 -0.51 -1.64
CA CYS A 390 25.70 0.92 -1.64
C CYS A 390 27.20 1.21 -1.54
N GLY A 391 27.68 2.16 -2.34
CA GLY A 391 29.02 2.70 -2.19
C GLY A 391 29.00 4.05 -1.47
N TRP A 392 30.00 4.27 -0.61
CA TRP A 392 30.27 5.53 0.08
C TRP A 392 31.63 6.11 -0.35
N TRP A 393 31.89 7.38 -0.01
CA TRP A 393 33.17 8.07 -0.30
C TRP A 393 34.31 7.74 0.66
N ASP A 394 34.08 6.89 1.65
CA ASP A 394 35.17 6.31 2.44
C ASP A 394 35.85 5.13 1.72
N ASP A 395 35.62 5.02 0.40
CA ASP A 395 36.04 3.95 -0.49
C ASP A 395 35.46 2.58 -0.11
N GLN A 396 34.40 2.56 0.71
CA GLN A 396 33.77 1.33 1.16
C GLN A 396 32.52 0.97 0.37
N LEU A 397 32.42 -0.31 0.05
CA LEU A 397 31.22 -0.93 -0.50
C LEU A 397 30.50 -1.69 0.62
N TRP A 398 29.22 -1.43 0.77
CA TRP A 398 28.41 -2.06 1.80
C TRP A 398 27.22 -2.79 1.20
N ARG A 399 26.91 -3.95 1.77
CA ARG A 399 25.86 -4.84 1.34
C ARG A 399 24.84 -5.09 2.43
N SER A 400 23.57 -5.04 2.06
CA SER A 400 22.47 -5.63 2.80
C SER A 400 21.92 -6.84 2.07
N MET A 401 21.51 -7.86 2.82
CA MET A 401 20.85 -9.08 2.34
C MET A 401 19.40 -9.17 2.83
N ASP A 402 18.92 -8.13 3.51
CA ASP A 402 17.67 -8.09 4.26
C ASP A 402 16.91 -6.78 4.01
N ARG A 403 16.84 -6.34 2.75
CA ARG A 403 16.12 -5.13 2.31
C ARG A 403 16.61 -3.84 2.96
N GLY A 404 17.92 -3.73 3.15
CA GLY A 404 18.57 -2.57 3.77
C GLY A 404 18.44 -2.50 5.28
N MET A 405 17.94 -3.54 5.95
CA MET A 405 17.75 -3.55 7.41
C MET A 405 19.09 -3.64 8.16
N SER A 406 20.04 -4.43 7.67
CA SER A 406 21.41 -4.53 8.17
C SER A 406 22.44 -4.44 7.04
N TRP A 407 23.66 -4.00 7.37
CA TRP A 407 24.71 -3.70 6.41
C TRP A 407 26.05 -4.32 6.80
N GLN A 408 26.73 -4.92 5.82
CA GLN A 408 28.04 -5.54 5.93
C GLN A 408 29.02 -4.88 4.96
N ASP A 409 30.23 -4.56 5.42
CA ASP A 409 31.32 -4.10 4.54
C ASP A 409 31.79 -5.26 3.64
N ILE A 410 31.80 -5.02 2.34
CA ILE A 410 32.21 -5.95 1.28
C ILE A 410 33.29 -5.34 0.38
N THR A 411 34.01 -4.32 0.88
CA THR A 411 35.03 -3.60 0.13
C THR A 411 36.11 -4.56 -0.38
N PRO A 412 36.35 -4.62 -1.70
CA PRO A 412 37.33 -5.52 -2.28
C PRO A 412 38.75 -5.23 -1.77
N THR A 413 39.46 -6.24 -1.29
CA THR A 413 40.85 -6.11 -0.80
C THR A 413 41.86 -5.72 -1.89
N GLN A 414 41.45 -5.73 -3.16
CA GLN A 414 42.28 -5.39 -4.32
C GLN A 414 42.33 -3.87 -4.61
N LEU A 415 41.49 -3.06 -3.95
CA LEU A 415 41.53 -1.60 -4.05
C LEU A 415 42.82 -1.05 -3.42
N GLN A 416 43.47 -0.11 -4.10
CA GLN A 416 44.65 0.58 -3.61
C GLN A 416 44.25 1.76 -2.70
N ILE A 417 45.22 2.27 -1.93
CA ILE A 417 45.04 3.51 -1.18
C ILE A 417 44.76 4.63 -2.19
N ASN A 418 43.61 5.29 -2.05
CA ASN A 418 43.08 6.35 -2.92
C ASN A 418 42.40 5.90 -4.24
N ASP A 419 41.84 4.69 -4.30
CA ASP A 419 40.89 4.33 -5.37
C ASP A 419 39.47 4.75 -4.96
N GLU A 420 38.95 5.79 -5.60
CA GLU A 420 37.67 6.42 -5.23
C GLU A 420 36.48 5.75 -5.93
N PHE A 421 35.48 5.38 -5.14
CA PHE A 421 34.20 4.90 -5.66
C PHE A 421 33.46 6.03 -6.42
N SER A 422 32.87 5.69 -7.57
CA SER A 422 32.10 6.66 -8.36
C SER A 422 30.62 6.33 -8.54
N THR A 423 30.29 5.09 -8.89
CA THR A 423 28.92 4.68 -9.16
C THR A 423 28.81 3.16 -9.17
N ILE A 424 27.62 2.66 -8.82
CA ILE A 424 27.27 1.25 -8.91
C ILE A 424 26.00 1.07 -9.73
N ARG A 425 26.00 0.06 -10.60
CA ARG A 425 24.83 -0.33 -11.40
C ARG A 425 24.59 -1.82 -11.29
N SER A 426 23.32 -2.23 -11.29
CA SER A 426 22.93 -3.63 -11.47
C SER A 426 22.24 -3.84 -12.81
N ALA A 427 22.48 -5.01 -13.39
CA ALA A 427 21.82 -5.48 -14.60
C ALA A 427 21.66 -7.00 -14.50
N ASP A 428 20.41 -7.48 -14.40
CA ASP A 428 20.07 -8.91 -14.24
C ASP A 428 20.94 -9.64 -13.20
N GLY A 429 20.99 -9.12 -11.98
CA GLY A 429 21.76 -9.73 -10.90
C GLY A 429 23.27 -9.47 -10.91
N VAL A 430 23.81 -8.86 -11.97
CA VAL A 430 25.24 -8.54 -12.11
C VAL A 430 25.50 -7.11 -11.68
N LEU A 431 26.52 -6.90 -10.84
CA LEU A 431 26.95 -5.58 -10.37
C LEU A 431 28.14 -5.08 -11.16
N PHE A 432 28.17 -3.76 -11.35
CA PHE A 432 29.29 -3.03 -11.92
C PHE A 432 29.59 -1.81 -11.03
N CYS A 433 30.78 -1.76 -10.46
CA CYS A 433 31.28 -0.63 -9.66
C CYS A 433 32.40 0.08 -10.42
N ASN A 434 32.21 1.36 -10.73
CA ASN A 434 33.22 2.17 -11.39
C ASN A 434 34.10 2.86 -10.34
N PHE A 435 35.42 2.83 -10.53
CA PHE A 435 36.41 3.46 -9.65
C PHE A 435 37.32 4.43 -10.44
N TYR A 436 37.73 5.53 -9.79
CA TYR A 436 38.75 6.45 -10.26
C TYR A 436 40.01 6.32 -9.40
N SER A 437 41.20 6.31 -10.01
CA SER A 437 42.45 6.33 -9.25
C SER A 437 43.04 7.73 -9.22
N ILE A 438 43.06 8.38 -8.06
CA ILE A 438 43.66 9.73 -7.93
C ILE A 438 45.21 9.71 -7.93
N SER A 439 45.81 8.52 -7.94
CA SER A 439 47.27 8.32 -8.07
C SER A 439 47.80 8.37 -9.52
N GLY A 440 46.94 8.71 -10.50
CA GLY A 440 47.29 8.81 -11.91
C GLY A 440 47.10 7.53 -12.73
N GLY A 441 46.35 6.55 -12.20
CA GLY A 441 45.93 5.34 -12.92
C GLY A 441 44.69 5.56 -13.80
N ASP A 442 44.52 4.70 -14.80
CA ASP A 442 43.29 4.66 -15.61
C ASP A 442 42.08 4.24 -14.74
N PRO A 443 40.87 4.83 -14.94
CA PRO A 443 39.67 4.36 -14.28
C PRO A 443 39.39 2.89 -14.64
N PHE A 444 38.74 2.16 -13.74
CA PHE A 444 38.44 0.74 -13.94
C PHE A 444 37.08 0.34 -13.35
N VAL A 445 36.60 -0.83 -13.76
CA VAL A 445 35.33 -1.39 -13.27
C VAL A 445 35.56 -2.72 -12.59
N LEU A 446 34.91 -2.88 -11.43
CA LEU A 446 34.74 -4.18 -10.79
C LEU A 446 33.36 -4.75 -11.11
N ARG A 447 33.34 -6.00 -11.55
CA ARG A 447 32.14 -6.78 -11.86
C ARG A 447 31.93 -7.86 -10.81
N SER A 448 30.71 -8.03 -10.34
CA SER A 448 30.33 -9.15 -9.47
C SER A 448 29.07 -9.84 -10.00
N VAL A 449 29.05 -11.17 -9.94
CA VAL A 449 27.91 -12.03 -10.32
C VAL A 449 27.27 -12.75 -9.13
N ASP A 450 27.73 -12.44 -7.93
CA ASP A 450 27.42 -13.13 -6.67
C ASP A 450 27.09 -12.14 -5.56
N ALA A 451 26.40 -11.05 -5.95
CA ALA A 451 25.96 -9.98 -5.05
C ALA A 451 27.10 -9.41 -4.18
N GLY A 452 28.23 -9.09 -4.82
CA GLY A 452 29.38 -8.44 -4.20
C GLY A 452 30.22 -9.35 -3.31
N THR A 453 30.03 -10.67 -3.35
CA THR A 453 30.84 -11.62 -2.59
C THR A 453 32.24 -11.76 -3.19
N SER A 454 32.34 -11.72 -4.52
CA SER A 454 33.61 -11.66 -5.24
C SER A 454 33.56 -10.65 -6.39
N TRP A 455 34.73 -10.10 -6.73
CA TRP A 455 34.86 -9.00 -7.68
C TRP A 455 35.94 -9.29 -8.72
N GLN A 456 35.57 -9.13 -9.99
CA GLN A 456 36.45 -9.25 -11.15
C GLN A 456 36.74 -7.86 -11.74
N ASN A 457 38.00 -7.46 -11.85
CA ASN A 457 38.36 -6.26 -12.61
C ASN A 457 38.22 -6.52 -14.12
N ILE A 458 37.36 -5.76 -14.80
CA ILE A 458 37.10 -5.89 -16.24
C ILE A 458 37.74 -4.74 -17.07
N GLY A 459 38.61 -3.95 -16.45
CA GLY A 459 39.41 -2.92 -17.11
C GLY A 459 38.75 -1.54 -17.21
N ASN A 460 39.34 -0.68 -18.04
CA ASN A 460 38.94 0.72 -18.26
C ASN A 460 37.73 0.82 -19.19
N ILE A 461 36.57 0.49 -18.64
CA ILE A 461 35.26 0.74 -19.23
C ILE A 461 34.55 1.70 -18.28
N ASN A 462 33.68 2.58 -18.78
CA ASN A 462 32.76 3.31 -17.91
C ASN A 462 31.38 2.70 -18.15
N ILE A 463 30.73 2.25 -17.07
CA ILE A 463 29.43 1.60 -17.14
C ILE A 463 28.39 2.56 -16.56
N ASN A 464 27.92 3.50 -17.39
CA ASN A 464 26.90 4.47 -16.97
C ASN A 464 26.17 5.10 -18.18
N PRO A 465 24.86 4.86 -18.37
CA PRO A 465 23.97 3.88 -17.72
C PRO A 465 24.20 2.42 -18.17
N THR A 466 23.55 1.46 -17.51
CA THR A 466 23.52 0.02 -17.89
C THR A 466 22.07 -0.45 -18.02
N PHE A 467 21.78 -1.30 -19.00
CA PHE A 467 20.46 -1.91 -19.18
C PHE A 467 20.56 -3.34 -19.74
N VAL A 468 19.54 -4.18 -19.54
CA VAL A 468 19.40 -5.53 -20.13
C VAL A 468 18.24 -5.59 -21.11
N ALA A 469 18.49 -5.85 -22.38
CA ALA A 469 17.45 -6.05 -23.38
C ALA A 469 16.70 -7.38 -23.16
N ALA A 470 15.51 -7.51 -23.77
CA ALA A 470 14.67 -8.70 -23.64
C ALA A 470 15.34 -10.00 -24.11
N ASP A 471 16.34 -9.90 -25.00
CA ASP A 471 17.15 -11.02 -25.47
C ASP A 471 18.33 -11.38 -24.51
N GLY A 472 18.44 -10.71 -23.37
CA GLY A 472 19.51 -10.87 -22.39
C GLY A 472 20.77 -10.07 -22.68
N THR A 473 20.82 -9.27 -23.76
CA THR A 473 21.97 -8.43 -24.10
C THR A 473 22.11 -7.25 -23.15
N PHE A 474 23.30 -7.04 -22.59
CA PHE A 474 23.62 -5.89 -21.76
C PHE A 474 24.06 -4.71 -22.63
N TRP A 475 23.63 -3.51 -22.29
CA TRP A 475 23.92 -2.27 -23.00
C TRP A 475 24.47 -1.22 -22.04
N CYS A 476 25.49 -0.48 -22.45
CA CYS A 476 26.01 0.65 -21.68
C CYS A 476 26.63 1.74 -22.57
N PHE A 477 26.90 2.90 -21.99
CA PHE A 477 27.72 3.95 -22.60
C PHE A 477 29.07 4.06 -21.91
N THR A 478 30.14 4.26 -22.68
CA THR A 478 31.47 4.64 -22.15
C THR A 478 31.58 6.16 -21.91
N SER A 479 32.67 6.60 -21.26
CA SER A 479 32.97 8.02 -21.01
C SER A 479 33.10 8.86 -22.29
N GLY A 480 33.45 8.23 -23.42
CA GLY A 480 33.44 8.83 -24.75
C GLY A 480 32.07 8.85 -25.44
N ILE A 481 30.99 8.49 -24.72
CA ILE A 481 29.61 8.39 -25.22
C ILE A 481 29.49 7.39 -26.38
N VAL A 482 30.30 6.33 -26.34
CA VAL A 482 30.23 5.21 -27.30
C VAL A 482 29.34 4.13 -26.71
N LEU A 483 28.30 3.74 -27.46
CA LEU A 483 27.41 2.66 -27.05
C LEU A 483 28.14 1.32 -27.16
N GLN A 484 28.05 0.51 -26.12
CA GLN A 484 28.63 -0.83 -26.03
C GLN A 484 27.53 -1.84 -25.78
N LYS A 485 27.76 -3.08 -26.20
CA LYS A 485 26.93 -4.21 -25.81
C LYS A 485 27.75 -5.40 -25.32
N SER A 486 27.14 -6.22 -24.49
CA SER A 486 27.69 -7.47 -24.00
C SER A 486 26.65 -8.58 -24.10
N THR A 487 27.05 -9.70 -24.69
CA THR A 487 26.23 -10.92 -24.79
C THR A 487 26.67 -12.01 -23.82
N ASP A 488 27.65 -11.71 -22.95
CA ASP A 488 28.24 -12.61 -21.97
C ASP A 488 28.06 -12.11 -20.53
N ARG A 489 26.94 -11.41 -20.28
CA ARG A 489 26.54 -10.85 -18.97
C ARG A 489 27.59 -9.88 -18.41
N GLY A 490 28.17 -9.05 -19.27
CA GLY A 490 29.12 -7.98 -18.94
C GLY A 490 30.56 -8.42 -18.70
N ALA A 491 30.94 -9.65 -19.05
CA ALA A 491 32.32 -10.11 -18.94
C ALA A 491 33.22 -9.48 -20.03
N SER A 492 32.67 -9.25 -21.23
CA SER A 492 33.31 -8.50 -22.31
C SER A 492 32.32 -7.56 -23.00
N TRP A 493 32.83 -6.47 -23.57
CA TRP A 493 32.03 -5.40 -24.18
C TRP A 493 32.52 -5.09 -25.58
N LEU A 494 31.58 -4.93 -26.51
CA LEU A 494 31.85 -4.63 -27.91
C LEU A 494 31.21 -3.29 -28.31
N PRO A 495 31.95 -2.40 -29.00
CA PRO A 495 31.42 -1.14 -29.47
C PRO A 495 30.36 -1.36 -30.55
N VAL A 496 29.33 -0.52 -30.50
CA VAL A 496 28.21 -0.52 -31.44
C VAL A 496 28.20 0.83 -32.16
N ALA A 497 27.84 0.82 -33.45
CA ALA A 497 27.71 2.04 -34.23
C ALA A 497 26.80 3.03 -33.48
N THR A 498 27.34 4.18 -33.07
CA THR A 498 26.63 5.13 -32.22
C THR A 498 26.20 6.34 -33.06
N PRO A 499 24.92 6.74 -33.05
CA PRO A 499 24.48 7.94 -33.76
C PRO A 499 25.14 9.19 -33.16
N SER A 500 25.12 10.33 -33.87
CA SER A 500 25.67 11.58 -33.33
C SER A 500 24.81 12.09 -32.16
N LEU A 501 25.38 12.00 -30.96
CA LEU A 501 24.78 12.43 -29.70
C LEU A 501 25.21 13.86 -29.39
N THR A 502 24.24 14.76 -29.17
CA THR A 502 24.46 16.18 -28.85
C THR A 502 23.71 16.50 -27.56
N GLY A 503 24.38 17.05 -26.53
CA GLY A 503 23.71 17.48 -25.29
C GLY A 503 23.65 16.46 -24.15
N GLY A 504 24.68 15.62 -23.98
CA GLY A 504 24.82 14.68 -22.86
C GLY A 504 24.60 13.21 -23.25
N ILE A 505 24.70 12.31 -22.27
CA ILE A 505 24.51 10.85 -22.45
C ILE A 505 23.00 10.55 -22.50
N PRO A 506 22.46 10.01 -23.61
CA PRO A 506 21.05 9.66 -23.71
C PRO A 506 20.71 8.44 -22.83
N ARG A 507 19.43 8.27 -22.48
CA ARG A 507 18.95 7.05 -21.82
C ARG A 507 18.72 5.94 -22.82
N ILE A 508 19.17 4.73 -22.48
CA ILE A 508 18.96 3.51 -23.28
C ILE A 508 17.61 2.91 -22.88
N PHE A 509 16.79 2.58 -23.86
CA PHE A 509 15.45 2.04 -23.64
C PHE A 509 15.17 0.93 -24.65
N PRO A 510 15.45 -0.36 -24.33
CA PRO A 510 15.04 -1.44 -25.19
C PRO A 510 13.56 -1.72 -25.00
N LEU A 511 12.93 -2.10 -26.09
CA LEU A 511 11.51 -2.36 -26.18
C LEU A 511 11.26 -3.88 -26.19
N PRO A 512 10.10 -4.37 -25.74
CA PRO A 512 9.78 -5.80 -25.74
C PRO A 512 9.84 -6.45 -27.13
N ASN A 513 9.65 -5.66 -28.19
CA ASN A 513 9.75 -6.12 -29.57
C ASN A 513 11.20 -6.29 -30.08
N GLY A 514 12.22 -6.02 -29.24
CA GLY A 514 13.63 -6.11 -29.57
C GLY A 514 14.26 -4.85 -30.15
N ASP A 515 13.49 -3.77 -30.31
CA ASP A 515 14.03 -2.47 -30.71
C ASP A 515 14.77 -1.79 -29.56
N ILE A 516 15.64 -0.82 -29.89
CA ILE A 516 16.36 0.00 -28.91
C ILE A 516 16.12 1.47 -29.23
N LEU A 517 15.71 2.23 -28.22
CA LEU A 517 15.63 3.70 -28.27
C LEU A 517 16.78 4.31 -27.46
N LEU A 518 17.36 5.38 -28.00
CA LEU A 518 18.21 6.31 -27.25
C LEU A 518 17.48 7.65 -27.16
N LEU A 519 17.19 8.08 -25.93
CA LEU A 519 16.40 9.28 -25.63
C LEU A 519 17.30 10.36 -25.02
N GLY A 520 17.46 11.50 -25.69
CA GLY A 520 18.23 12.63 -25.16
C GLY A 520 18.64 13.65 -26.22
N GLY A 521 19.10 14.83 -25.79
CA GLY A 521 19.63 15.84 -26.71
C GLY A 521 18.60 16.44 -27.67
N GLY A 522 17.30 16.32 -27.36
CA GLY A 522 16.21 16.70 -28.26
C GLY A 522 15.99 15.71 -29.41
N LYS A 523 16.54 14.49 -29.31
CA LYS A 523 16.47 13.46 -30.35
C LYS A 523 16.02 12.12 -29.77
N ILE A 524 15.37 11.35 -30.64
CA ILE A 524 15.02 9.95 -30.44
C ILE A 524 15.77 9.17 -31.51
N HIS A 525 16.71 8.32 -31.10
CA HIS A 525 17.37 7.40 -32.01
C HIS A 525 16.79 6.01 -31.83
N ARG A 526 16.28 5.39 -32.91
CA ARG A 526 15.71 4.05 -32.87
C ARG A 526 16.51 3.08 -33.73
N SER A 527 16.84 1.92 -33.17
CA SER A 527 17.41 0.79 -33.88
C SER A 527 16.46 -0.40 -33.81
N THR A 528 16.20 -1.03 -34.95
CA THR A 528 15.39 -2.26 -35.05
C THR A 528 16.23 -3.49 -35.41
N ASN A 529 17.56 -3.35 -35.32
CA ASN A 529 18.53 -4.35 -35.75
C ASN A 529 19.72 -4.42 -34.78
N ASN A 530 19.41 -4.37 -33.49
CA ASN A 530 20.37 -4.59 -32.41
C ASN A 530 21.59 -3.65 -32.48
N GLY A 531 21.34 -2.37 -32.83
CA GLY A 531 22.32 -1.29 -32.88
C GLY A 531 23.15 -1.21 -34.17
N ALA A 532 22.89 -2.04 -35.18
CA ALA A 532 23.65 -2.00 -36.43
C ALA A 532 23.37 -0.72 -37.27
N SER A 533 22.14 -0.20 -37.20
CA SER A 533 21.77 1.09 -37.81
C SER A 533 20.70 1.82 -37.00
N TRP A 534 20.61 3.14 -37.21
CA TRP A 534 19.74 4.03 -36.45
C TRP A 534 18.89 4.92 -37.35
N THR A 535 17.63 5.09 -36.97
CA THR A 535 16.74 6.15 -37.48
C THR A 535 16.63 7.24 -36.42
N THR A 536 16.61 8.52 -36.81
CA THR A 536 16.63 9.64 -35.85
C THR A 536 15.47 10.58 -36.11
N THR A 537 14.67 10.83 -35.08
CA THR A 537 13.59 11.83 -35.09
C THR A 537 13.92 12.94 -34.09
N SER A 538 13.58 14.18 -34.42
CA SER A 538 13.77 15.32 -33.51
C SER A 538 12.52 15.52 -32.65
N ASN A 539 12.70 15.67 -31.34
CA ASN A 539 11.66 16.05 -30.39
C ASN A 539 12.30 16.89 -29.27
N SER A 540 12.08 18.20 -29.31
CA SER A 540 12.67 19.15 -28.36
C SER A 540 12.28 18.89 -26.90
N SER A 541 11.17 18.19 -26.66
CA SER A 541 10.71 17.85 -25.31
C SER A 541 11.58 16.77 -24.65
N ILE A 542 12.30 15.98 -25.43
CA ILE A 542 13.19 14.90 -24.95
C ILE A 542 14.62 15.43 -24.84
N ASN A 543 14.76 16.52 -24.10
CA ASN A 543 16.06 17.08 -23.74
C ASN A 543 16.33 16.80 -22.26
N ASN A 544 17.58 16.50 -21.90
CA ASN A 544 17.99 16.19 -20.52
C ASN A 544 17.10 15.14 -19.83
N VAL A 545 17.07 13.92 -20.38
CA VAL A 545 16.30 12.81 -19.79
C VAL A 545 17.02 12.26 -18.55
N ASN A 546 16.46 12.51 -17.38
CA ASN A 546 17.05 12.15 -16.09
C ASN A 546 16.65 10.73 -15.65
N SER A 547 15.37 10.40 -15.77
CA SER A 547 14.83 9.07 -15.45
C SER A 547 13.79 8.63 -16.50
N SER A 548 13.67 7.32 -16.69
CA SER A 548 12.70 6.72 -17.61
C SER A 548 12.42 5.27 -17.22
N PHE A 549 11.20 4.79 -17.47
CA PHE A 549 10.81 3.39 -17.28
C PHE A 549 9.70 2.99 -18.27
N ALA A 550 9.47 1.68 -18.42
CA ALA A 550 8.24 1.12 -19.00
C ALA A 550 7.37 0.57 -17.88
N ASN A 551 6.07 0.77 -17.96
CA ASN A 551 5.14 0.07 -17.06
C ASN A 551 4.86 -1.36 -17.58
N SER A 552 4.07 -2.12 -16.82
CA SER A 552 3.70 -3.49 -17.19
C SER A 552 2.86 -3.60 -18.48
N SER A 553 2.19 -2.53 -18.93
CA SER A 553 1.46 -2.49 -20.19
C SER A 553 2.34 -2.10 -21.40
N GLY A 554 3.64 -1.88 -21.19
CA GLY A 554 4.57 -1.45 -22.24
C GLY A 554 4.47 0.04 -22.60
N GLN A 555 3.77 0.85 -21.81
CA GLN A 555 3.77 2.31 -21.94
C GLN A 555 5.06 2.89 -21.36
N LEU A 556 5.65 3.85 -22.07
CA LEU A 556 6.92 4.46 -21.74
C LEU A 556 6.70 5.76 -20.98
N PHE A 557 7.55 6.03 -19.99
CA PHE A 557 7.58 7.28 -19.23
C PHE A 557 9.00 7.83 -19.21
N ALA A 558 9.13 9.15 -19.35
CA ALA A 558 10.40 9.84 -19.31
C ALA A 558 10.27 11.19 -18.60
N GLN A 559 11.13 11.41 -17.60
CA GLN A 559 11.34 12.72 -16.98
C GLN A 559 12.47 13.43 -17.72
N ALA A 560 12.13 14.48 -18.48
CA ALA A 560 13.02 15.21 -19.35
C ALA A 560 13.04 16.70 -18.97
N GLY A 561 14.09 17.14 -18.28
CA GLY A 561 14.19 18.50 -17.73
C GLY A 561 12.96 18.88 -16.91
N SER A 562 12.20 19.88 -17.37
CA SER A 562 10.98 20.37 -16.72
C SER A 562 9.70 19.59 -17.09
N SER A 563 9.78 18.59 -17.96
CA SER A 563 8.62 17.89 -18.52
C SER A 563 8.59 16.43 -18.09
N LEU A 564 7.43 15.98 -17.64
CA LEU A 564 7.11 14.55 -17.53
C LEU A 564 6.41 14.13 -18.81
N LEU A 565 6.89 13.10 -19.48
CA LEU A 565 6.39 12.65 -20.78
C LEU A 565 5.98 11.18 -20.73
N THR A 566 5.01 10.82 -21.57
CA THR A 566 4.61 9.43 -21.81
C THR A 566 4.44 9.12 -23.28
N SER A 567 4.64 7.86 -23.65
CA SER A 567 4.41 7.31 -24.99
C SER A 567 3.77 5.93 -24.89
N VAL A 568 2.70 5.71 -25.66
CA VAL A 568 2.00 4.41 -25.74
C VAL A 568 2.29 3.67 -27.04
N ASP A 569 3.08 4.27 -27.95
CA ASP A 569 3.30 3.77 -29.31
C ASP A 569 4.77 3.42 -29.57
N ASN A 570 5.44 2.90 -28.54
CA ASN A 570 6.85 2.53 -28.55
C ASN A 570 7.78 3.71 -28.90
N GLY A 571 7.50 4.88 -28.33
CA GLY A 571 8.35 6.06 -28.41
C GLY A 571 8.25 6.84 -29.73
N GLN A 572 7.23 6.58 -30.55
CA GLN A 572 7.01 7.32 -31.81
C GLN A 572 6.43 8.70 -31.54
N ASN A 573 5.42 8.78 -30.68
CA ASN A 573 4.83 10.03 -30.21
C ASN A 573 4.93 10.12 -28.69
N TRP A 574 5.14 11.34 -28.19
CA TRP A 574 5.26 11.62 -26.76
C TRP A 574 4.31 12.74 -26.37
N GLN A 575 3.59 12.53 -25.27
CA GLN A 575 2.66 13.50 -24.68
C GLN A 575 3.18 13.96 -23.32
N SER A 576 2.98 15.24 -22.99
CA SER A 576 3.29 15.76 -21.66
C SER A 576 2.22 15.39 -20.63
N LEU A 577 2.66 14.98 -19.45
CA LEU A 577 1.83 14.75 -18.28
C LEU A 577 2.04 15.87 -17.26
N ALA A 578 1.01 16.09 -16.43
CA ALA A 578 1.15 16.94 -15.25
C ALA A 578 2.17 16.32 -14.29
N LYS A 579 3.02 17.16 -13.70
CA LYS A 579 4.00 16.77 -12.68
C LYS A 579 3.83 17.64 -11.44
N PRO A 580 4.37 17.24 -10.28
CA PRO A 580 4.43 18.12 -9.11
C PRO A 580 5.22 19.41 -9.42
N ASN A 581 4.80 20.50 -8.77
CA ASN A 581 5.57 21.74 -8.75
C ASN A 581 6.74 21.57 -7.79
N THR A 582 7.95 21.68 -8.33
CA THR A 582 9.21 21.50 -7.59
C THR A 582 10.14 22.68 -7.89
N SER A 583 10.96 23.02 -6.91
CA SER A 583 11.91 24.13 -6.94
C SER A 583 13.27 23.69 -7.50
N TRP A 584 13.55 22.38 -7.51
CA TRP A 584 14.80 21.79 -7.97
C TRP A 584 14.69 21.22 -9.39
N ALA A 585 15.78 21.33 -10.15
CA ALA A 585 15.86 20.85 -11.52
C ALA A 585 16.00 19.32 -11.60
N ASP A 586 16.63 18.70 -10.60
CA ASP A 586 16.80 17.25 -10.54
C ASP A 586 15.52 16.56 -10.06
N ASN A 587 14.93 15.83 -11.00
CA ASN A 587 13.66 15.16 -10.83
C ASN A 587 13.80 13.73 -11.36
N PHE A 588 13.39 12.76 -10.55
CA PHE A 588 13.39 11.35 -10.91
C PHE A 588 11.98 10.80 -10.82
N ILE A 589 11.71 9.81 -11.66
CA ILE A 589 10.48 9.03 -11.60
C ILE A 589 10.83 7.57 -11.35
N PHE A 590 10.00 6.91 -10.56
CA PHE A 590 10.10 5.49 -10.20
C PHE A 590 8.73 4.85 -10.38
N LEU A 591 8.73 3.55 -10.71
CA LEU A 591 7.51 2.76 -10.81
C LEU A 591 7.45 1.82 -9.60
N ALA A 592 6.36 1.88 -8.84
CA ALA A 592 6.10 0.96 -7.75
C ALA A 592 5.42 -0.33 -8.26
N PRO A 593 5.49 -1.45 -7.50
CA PRO A 593 4.82 -2.71 -7.85
C PRO A 593 3.32 -2.56 -8.17
N ASP A 594 2.62 -1.68 -7.46
CA ASP A 594 1.21 -1.35 -7.68
C ASP A 594 0.94 -0.48 -8.92
N GLN A 595 1.96 -0.34 -9.78
CA GLN A 595 2.02 0.40 -11.02
C GLN A 595 1.87 1.91 -10.89
N ARG A 596 1.83 2.48 -9.68
CA ARG A 596 1.81 3.94 -9.52
C ARG A 596 3.17 4.57 -9.74
N ILE A 597 3.14 5.80 -10.25
CA ILE A 597 4.33 6.60 -10.51
C ILE A 597 4.69 7.35 -9.23
N TRP A 598 5.93 7.19 -8.80
CA TRP A 598 6.55 8.00 -7.77
C TRP A 598 7.44 9.05 -8.42
N PHE A 599 7.22 10.31 -8.06
CA PHE A 599 8.04 11.43 -8.49
C PHE A 599 8.90 11.87 -7.30
N ALA A 600 10.20 12.03 -7.49
CA ALA A 600 11.12 12.48 -6.47
C ALA A 600 11.88 13.73 -6.91
N SER A 601 12.08 14.65 -5.97
CA SER A 601 12.86 15.87 -6.11
C SER A 601 13.53 16.19 -4.78
N GLY A 602 14.44 17.17 -4.74
CA GLY A 602 15.01 17.65 -3.47
C GLY A 602 13.95 18.14 -2.47
N ASP A 603 12.79 18.63 -2.95
CA ASP A 603 11.68 19.09 -2.10
C ASP A 603 10.83 17.97 -1.48
N GLY A 604 11.06 16.71 -1.88
CA GLY A 604 10.37 15.53 -1.38
C GLY A 604 9.90 14.59 -2.47
N VAL A 605 8.89 13.76 -2.15
CA VAL A 605 8.39 12.72 -3.05
C VAL A 605 6.86 12.76 -3.15
N TRP A 606 6.34 12.39 -4.32
CA TRP A 606 4.91 12.38 -4.63
C TRP A 606 4.49 11.07 -5.27
N LEU A 607 3.27 10.64 -4.97
CA LEU A 607 2.62 9.46 -5.51
C LEU A 607 1.52 9.87 -6.48
N SER A 608 1.41 9.20 -7.64
CA SER A 608 0.30 9.39 -8.56
C SER A 608 -1.01 8.83 -7.98
N SER A 609 -2.13 9.53 -8.23
CA SER A 609 -3.45 9.12 -7.72
C SER A 609 -3.94 7.79 -8.29
N GLU A 610 -3.55 7.48 -9.52
CA GLU A 610 -3.93 6.25 -10.23
C GLU A 610 -2.67 5.51 -10.72
N PRO A 611 -2.76 4.18 -10.88
CA PRO A 611 -1.75 3.39 -11.57
C PRO A 611 -1.42 3.95 -12.96
N SER A 612 -0.16 3.82 -13.34
CA SER A 612 0.34 4.23 -14.65
C SER A 612 -0.19 3.39 -15.81
N THR A 613 -0.96 2.34 -15.54
CA THR A 613 -1.63 1.50 -16.56
C THR A 613 -3.00 2.04 -16.97
N ASP A 614 -3.56 2.99 -16.21
CA ASP A 614 -4.98 3.33 -16.30
C ASP A 614 -5.26 4.59 -17.11
N PHE A 615 -4.40 4.90 -18.09
CA PHE A 615 -4.39 6.22 -18.70
C PHE A 615 -5.57 6.52 -19.62
N LEU A 616 -6.16 5.56 -20.35
CA LEU A 616 -7.30 5.82 -21.25
C LEU A 616 -8.53 4.97 -20.90
N THR A 617 -9.67 5.63 -20.74
CA THR A 617 -10.96 5.00 -20.39
C THR A 617 -12.08 5.47 -21.32
N ILE A 618 -13.09 4.62 -21.53
CA ILE A 618 -14.41 5.01 -22.03
C ILE A 618 -15.35 5.16 -20.83
N GLY A 619 -16.07 6.26 -20.74
CA GLY A 619 -17.05 6.48 -19.68
C GLY A 619 -18.40 6.94 -20.19
N GLY A 620 -19.47 6.44 -19.57
CA GLY A 620 -20.85 6.70 -19.99
C GLY A 620 -21.85 6.34 -18.89
N LEU A 621 -23.15 6.53 -19.18
CA LEU A 621 -24.23 6.10 -18.27
C LEU A 621 -24.86 4.80 -18.77
N VAL A 622 -25.28 3.93 -17.86
CA VAL A 622 -26.15 2.79 -18.17
C VAL A 622 -27.60 3.15 -17.83
N ARG A 623 -28.55 2.86 -18.71
CA ARG A 623 -29.96 3.20 -18.53
C ARG A 623 -30.90 2.07 -18.88
N ASN A 624 -32.03 2.03 -18.18
CA ASN A 624 -33.14 1.14 -18.46
C ASN A 624 -33.95 1.69 -19.64
N ASP A 625 -33.81 1.04 -20.79
CA ASP A 625 -34.50 1.37 -22.03
C ASP A 625 -35.95 0.88 -21.94
N LEU A 626 -36.84 1.80 -21.56
CA LEU A 626 -38.25 1.50 -21.28
C LEU A 626 -39.09 1.45 -22.56
N ASN A 627 -38.65 2.10 -23.64
CA ASN A 627 -39.36 2.12 -24.92
C ASN A 627 -38.85 1.03 -25.89
N MET A 628 -37.76 0.35 -25.52
CA MET A 628 -37.13 -0.78 -26.19
C MET A 628 -36.56 -0.45 -27.58
N ASP A 629 -36.13 0.79 -27.82
CA ASP A 629 -35.61 1.24 -29.12
C ASP A 629 -34.06 1.16 -29.26
N CYS A 630 -33.35 0.66 -28.24
CA CYS A 630 -31.89 0.66 -28.12
C CYS A 630 -31.27 2.07 -28.14
N THR A 631 -32.01 3.10 -27.72
CA THR A 631 -31.48 4.44 -27.53
C THR A 631 -31.80 4.95 -26.14
N ALA A 632 -30.77 5.34 -25.40
CA ALA A 632 -30.93 5.82 -24.05
C ALA A 632 -31.22 7.33 -24.02
N THR A 633 -32.33 7.72 -23.38
CA THR A 633 -32.75 9.12 -23.20
C THR A 633 -32.51 9.61 -21.77
N ALA A 634 -32.47 10.94 -21.57
CA ALA A 634 -32.22 11.51 -20.25
C ALA A 634 -33.32 11.19 -19.21
N SER A 635 -34.55 10.92 -19.67
CA SER A 635 -35.72 10.57 -18.85
C SER A 635 -35.72 9.13 -18.34
N GLU A 636 -34.91 8.25 -18.92
CA GLU A 636 -34.90 6.83 -18.55
C GLU A 636 -34.11 6.57 -17.26
N PRO A 637 -34.57 5.67 -16.38
CA PRO A 637 -33.87 5.35 -15.14
C PRO A 637 -32.42 4.91 -15.37
N LYS A 638 -31.52 5.30 -14.47
CA LYS A 638 -30.10 4.90 -14.51
C LYS A 638 -29.92 3.54 -13.84
N LEU A 639 -28.95 2.76 -14.32
CA LEU A 639 -28.71 1.39 -13.86
C LEU A 639 -27.34 1.26 -13.17
N PRO A 640 -27.29 1.10 -11.84
CA PRO A 640 -26.04 0.91 -11.10
C PRO A 640 -25.58 -0.55 -11.07
N PHE A 641 -24.27 -0.76 -10.89
CA PHE A 641 -23.62 -2.07 -10.75
C PHE A 641 -23.82 -3.03 -11.92
N PHE A 642 -23.90 -2.49 -13.14
CA PHE A 642 -23.83 -3.30 -14.37
C PHE A 642 -22.37 -3.41 -14.80
N LEU A 643 -21.92 -4.65 -15.03
CA LEU A 643 -20.63 -4.90 -15.68
C LEU A 643 -20.72 -4.42 -17.14
N ILE A 644 -19.67 -3.79 -17.64
CA ILE A 644 -19.59 -3.27 -18.99
C ILE A 644 -18.51 -4.07 -19.72
N LYS A 645 -18.84 -4.55 -20.91
CA LYS A 645 -17.92 -5.21 -21.82
C LYS A 645 -17.57 -4.25 -22.96
N SER A 646 -16.28 -4.03 -23.18
CA SER A 646 -15.75 -3.30 -24.32
C SER A 646 -14.96 -4.26 -25.20
N GLU A 647 -15.43 -4.50 -26.42
CA GLU A 647 -14.79 -5.43 -27.36
C GLU A 647 -14.21 -4.65 -28.55
N ALA A 648 -12.89 -4.66 -28.68
CA ALA A 648 -12.16 -4.04 -29.78
C ALA A 648 -12.33 -4.85 -31.07
N THR A 649 -12.14 -4.19 -32.22
CA THR A 649 -12.23 -4.85 -33.54
C THR A 649 -11.20 -5.98 -33.76
N ASP A 650 -10.12 -6.03 -32.98
CA ASP A 650 -9.13 -7.10 -33.02
C ASP A 650 -9.45 -8.29 -32.09
N GLY A 651 -10.57 -8.22 -31.36
CA GLY A 651 -11.02 -9.23 -30.41
C GLY A 651 -10.54 -9.02 -28.98
N THR A 652 -9.80 -7.93 -28.69
CA THR A 652 -9.41 -7.58 -27.32
C THR A 652 -10.64 -7.17 -26.51
N ILE A 653 -10.82 -7.77 -25.34
CA ILE A 653 -11.95 -7.47 -24.44
C ILE A 653 -11.43 -6.83 -23.17
N SER A 654 -12.06 -5.73 -22.76
CA SER A 654 -11.88 -5.14 -21.44
C SER A 654 -13.21 -4.97 -20.72
N TYR A 655 -13.15 -4.88 -19.40
CA TYR A 655 -14.33 -4.73 -18.56
C TYR A 655 -14.27 -3.43 -17.75
N GLY A 656 -15.43 -2.94 -17.37
CA GLY A 656 -15.62 -1.89 -16.38
C GLY A 656 -16.94 -2.12 -15.63
N MET A 657 -17.29 -1.24 -14.70
CA MET A 657 -18.57 -1.37 -13.97
C MET A 657 -19.21 0.00 -13.77
N SER A 658 -20.55 0.05 -13.80
CA SER A 658 -21.29 1.26 -13.44
C SER A 658 -21.38 1.44 -11.92
N ASP A 659 -21.15 2.67 -11.47
CA ASP A 659 -21.26 3.06 -10.06
C ASP A 659 -22.72 3.21 -9.60
N GLN A 660 -22.93 3.63 -8.35
CA GLN A 660 -24.26 3.87 -7.77
C GLN A 660 -25.09 4.94 -8.52
N THR A 661 -24.44 5.79 -9.30
CA THR A 661 -25.10 6.81 -10.15
C THR A 661 -25.41 6.27 -11.55
N GLY A 662 -25.01 5.04 -11.86
CA GLY A 662 -25.10 4.40 -13.17
C GLY A 662 -24.01 4.85 -14.14
N TYR A 663 -22.96 5.55 -13.68
CA TYR A 663 -21.84 5.97 -14.52
C TYR A 663 -20.74 4.91 -14.50
N PHE A 664 -20.26 4.49 -15.67
CA PHE A 664 -19.19 3.51 -15.79
C PHE A 664 -17.91 4.13 -16.33
N ARG A 665 -16.78 3.46 -16.07
CA ARG A 665 -15.50 3.67 -16.76
C ARG A 665 -14.89 2.32 -17.09
N ALA A 666 -14.53 2.10 -18.35
CA ALA A 666 -13.85 0.89 -18.83
C ALA A 666 -12.50 1.27 -19.46
N LEU A 667 -11.44 0.54 -19.11
CA LEU A 667 -10.09 0.77 -19.63
C LEU A 667 -10.00 0.35 -21.10
N VAL A 668 -9.41 1.19 -21.95
CA VAL A 668 -9.25 0.91 -23.39
C VAL A 668 -8.01 1.60 -23.97
N GLU A 669 -7.65 1.22 -25.19
CA GLU A 669 -6.67 1.92 -26.02
C GLU A 669 -7.35 2.73 -27.15
N GLY A 670 -6.59 3.48 -27.94
CA GLY A 670 -7.14 4.15 -29.13
C GLY A 670 -7.61 3.13 -30.17
N GLY A 671 -8.89 3.17 -30.55
CA GLY A 671 -9.47 2.14 -31.42
C GLY A 671 -10.99 2.25 -31.56
N THR A 672 -11.58 1.29 -32.26
CA THR A 672 -13.05 1.15 -32.34
C THR A 672 -13.49 -0.03 -31.49
N TYR A 673 -14.51 0.21 -30.68
CA TYR A 673 -15.05 -0.75 -29.72
C TYR A 673 -16.55 -0.89 -29.90
N GLU A 674 -17.05 -2.12 -29.79
CA GLU A 674 -18.44 -2.39 -29.44
C GLU A 674 -18.53 -2.47 -27.92
N ILE A 675 -19.26 -1.53 -27.33
CA ILE A 675 -19.48 -1.48 -25.87
C ILE A 675 -20.91 -1.92 -25.55
N SER A 676 -21.08 -2.76 -24.54
CA SER A 676 -22.38 -3.23 -24.07
C SER A 676 -22.37 -3.45 -22.56
N ALA A 677 -23.53 -3.29 -21.92
CA ALA A 677 -23.70 -3.74 -20.54
C ALA A 677 -23.85 -5.27 -20.55
N VAL A 678 -23.35 -5.96 -19.53
CA VAL A 678 -23.56 -7.40 -19.35
C VAL A 678 -24.78 -7.58 -18.44
N PRO A 679 -25.86 -8.23 -18.91
CA PRO A 679 -27.05 -8.47 -18.11
C PRO A 679 -26.71 -9.23 -16.81
N PRO A 680 -27.15 -8.78 -15.62
CA PRO A 680 -26.91 -9.50 -14.38
C PRO A 680 -27.70 -10.81 -14.32
N ASN A 681 -28.75 -10.94 -15.12
CA ASN A 681 -29.59 -12.13 -15.23
C ASN A 681 -30.37 -12.11 -16.56
N PRO A 682 -30.99 -13.23 -16.98
CA PRO A 682 -31.71 -13.33 -18.25
C PRO A 682 -32.99 -12.49 -18.39
N LEU A 683 -33.41 -11.74 -17.36
CA LEU A 683 -34.56 -10.83 -17.46
C LEU A 683 -34.22 -9.55 -18.22
N TRP A 684 -32.93 -9.29 -18.41
CA TRP A 684 -32.41 -8.12 -19.11
C TRP A 684 -31.78 -8.52 -20.44
N GLU A 685 -31.93 -7.67 -21.45
CA GLU A 685 -31.30 -7.78 -22.76
C GLU A 685 -30.48 -6.52 -23.02
N SER A 686 -29.24 -6.69 -23.49
CA SER A 686 -28.33 -5.57 -23.71
C SER A 686 -28.33 -5.09 -25.15
N CYS A 687 -28.19 -3.77 -25.32
CA CYS A 687 -27.84 -3.16 -26.59
C CYS A 687 -26.33 -2.91 -26.67
N SER A 688 -25.75 -3.04 -27.85
CA SER A 688 -24.37 -2.59 -28.11
C SER A 688 -24.36 -1.20 -28.73
N VAL A 689 -23.31 -0.45 -28.43
CA VAL A 689 -23.04 0.87 -29.01
C VAL A 689 -21.62 0.87 -29.55
N SER A 690 -21.44 1.36 -30.77
CA SER A 690 -20.12 1.51 -31.37
C SER A 690 -19.47 2.83 -30.92
N VAL A 691 -18.24 2.76 -30.42
CA VAL A 691 -17.45 3.92 -30.00
C VAL A 691 -16.09 3.89 -30.67
N THR A 692 -15.77 4.95 -31.44
CA THR A 692 -14.46 5.12 -32.06
C THR A 692 -13.66 6.20 -31.33
N ILE A 693 -12.58 5.78 -30.69
CA ILE A 693 -11.60 6.67 -30.08
C ILE A 693 -10.52 6.99 -31.10
N PRO A 694 -10.29 8.28 -31.41
CA PRO A 694 -9.17 8.67 -32.26
C PRO A 694 -7.83 8.16 -31.71
N GLY A 695 -7.00 7.53 -32.54
CA GLY A 695 -5.73 6.93 -32.12
C GLY A 695 -4.69 7.92 -31.57
N ASN A 696 -4.92 9.23 -31.69
CA ASN A 696 -4.10 10.27 -31.05
C ASN A 696 -4.53 10.58 -29.60
N ILE A 697 -5.65 10.02 -29.12
CA ILE A 697 -6.04 10.07 -27.72
C ILE A 697 -5.48 8.83 -27.05
N THR A 698 -4.56 9.05 -26.12
CA THR A 698 -3.81 8.00 -25.43
C THR A 698 -3.94 8.12 -23.91
N SER A 699 -4.68 9.12 -23.45
CA SER A 699 -5.00 9.35 -22.04
C SER A 699 -6.33 10.10 -21.85
N GLY A 700 -6.94 9.94 -20.69
CA GLY A 700 -8.19 10.55 -20.25
C GLY A 700 -9.43 9.68 -20.35
N ASN A 701 -10.59 10.30 -20.13
CA ASN A 701 -11.90 9.65 -20.18
C ASN A 701 -12.64 10.12 -21.44
N TYR A 702 -12.84 9.20 -22.38
CA TYR A 702 -13.61 9.41 -23.60
C TYR A 702 -15.08 9.16 -23.31
N ASN A 703 -15.93 10.20 -23.47
CA ASN A 703 -17.35 10.07 -23.17
C ASN A 703 -18.07 9.25 -24.26
N ALA A 704 -18.60 8.10 -23.89
CA ALA A 704 -19.50 7.30 -24.71
C ALA A 704 -20.96 7.78 -24.60
N PRO A 705 -21.80 7.47 -25.61
CA PRO A 705 -23.24 7.52 -25.46
C PRO A 705 -23.70 6.66 -24.28
N ALA A 706 -24.88 6.96 -23.73
CA ALA A 706 -25.47 6.13 -22.69
C ALA A 706 -25.82 4.74 -23.26
N LEU A 707 -25.49 3.68 -22.51
CA LEU A 707 -25.75 2.29 -22.83
C LEU A 707 -27.19 1.92 -22.44
N PRO A 708 -28.05 1.57 -23.40
CA PRO A 708 -29.40 1.10 -23.12
C PRO A 708 -29.41 -0.39 -22.76
N VAL A 709 -30.21 -0.76 -21.76
CA VAL A 709 -30.52 -2.14 -21.38
C VAL A 709 -32.03 -2.30 -21.31
N LYS A 710 -32.56 -3.29 -22.01
CA LYS A 710 -33.99 -3.54 -22.17
C LYS A 710 -34.48 -4.61 -21.20
N PRO A 711 -35.75 -4.56 -20.79
CA PRO A 711 -36.39 -5.68 -20.13
C PRO A 711 -36.73 -6.78 -21.16
N ALA A 712 -36.06 -7.93 -21.09
CA ALA A 712 -36.38 -9.11 -21.90
C ALA A 712 -37.68 -9.79 -21.44
N VAL A 713 -37.92 -9.78 -20.13
CA VAL A 713 -39.12 -10.34 -19.48
C VAL A 713 -39.53 -9.36 -18.39
N ILE A 714 -40.81 -8.96 -18.33
CA ILE A 714 -41.36 -8.11 -17.26
C ILE A 714 -41.64 -8.97 -16.02
N CYS A 715 -40.81 -8.86 -14.98
CA CYS A 715 -40.99 -9.60 -13.74
C CYS A 715 -40.19 -9.01 -12.58
N PRO A 716 -40.73 -8.98 -11.34
CA PRO A 716 -39.96 -8.65 -10.15
C PRO A 716 -39.07 -9.83 -9.74
N ARG A 717 -37.77 -9.59 -9.55
CA ARG A 717 -36.82 -10.62 -9.07
C ARG A 717 -36.14 -10.09 -7.82
N LEU A 718 -36.62 -10.56 -6.67
CA LEU A 718 -36.08 -10.17 -5.38
C LEU A 718 -34.91 -11.06 -5.00
N GLU A 719 -33.90 -10.43 -4.42
CA GLU A 719 -32.69 -11.05 -3.88
C GLU A 719 -32.53 -10.59 -2.45
N ILE A 720 -32.12 -11.50 -1.56
CA ILE A 720 -31.81 -11.21 -0.16
C ILE A 720 -30.52 -11.91 0.20
N GLU A 721 -29.70 -11.26 1.02
CA GLU A 721 -28.39 -11.74 1.43
C GLU A 721 -28.13 -11.39 2.89
N VAL A 722 -27.48 -12.29 3.62
CA VAL A 722 -27.00 -12.06 4.98
C VAL A 722 -25.49 -12.15 4.99
N ALA A 723 -24.85 -11.19 5.66
CA ALA A 723 -23.42 -11.21 5.90
C ALA A 723 -23.12 -10.87 7.36
N ALA A 724 -22.08 -11.49 7.91
CA ALA A 724 -21.59 -11.21 9.25
C ALA A 724 -20.07 -11.03 9.24
N PRO A 725 -19.51 -10.24 10.17
CA PRO A 725 -18.09 -10.31 10.49
C PRO A 725 -17.77 -11.67 11.14
N LEU A 726 -16.55 -11.83 11.66
CA LEU A 726 -16.18 -13.03 12.41
C LEU A 726 -17.04 -13.14 13.68
N LEU A 727 -17.64 -14.32 13.89
CA LEU A 727 -18.42 -14.57 15.10
C LEU A 727 -17.51 -14.99 16.25
N ARG A 728 -17.71 -14.41 17.43
CA ARG A 728 -17.00 -14.78 18.65
C ARG A 728 -18.01 -14.96 19.78
N ARG A 729 -18.02 -16.14 20.40
CA ARG A 729 -18.88 -16.42 21.56
C ARG A 729 -18.64 -15.42 22.68
N CYS A 730 -19.70 -15.00 23.38
CA CYS A 730 -19.75 -13.94 24.38
C CYS A 730 -19.57 -12.50 23.87
N PHE A 731 -19.57 -12.26 22.56
CA PHE A 731 -19.42 -10.92 22.00
C PHE A 731 -20.65 -10.52 21.20
N ASP A 732 -20.92 -9.22 21.21
CA ASP A 732 -21.90 -8.60 20.33
C ASP A 732 -21.32 -8.51 18.93
N THR A 733 -22.18 -8.69 17.93
CA THR A 733 -21.83 -8.62 16.52
C THR A 733 -22.99 -8.09 15.71
N ARG A 734 -22.68 -7.48 14.57
CA ARG A 734 -23.67 -6.87 13.68
C ARG A 734 -23.79 -7.68 12.40
N LEU A 735 -24.95 -8.31 12.22
CA LEU A 735 -25.34 -8.93 10.96
C LEU A 735 -25.89 -7.85 10.02
N ALA A 736 -25.55 -7.94 8.74
CA ALA A 736 -26.12 -7.10 7.69
C ALA A 736 -27.05 -7.94 6.81
N VAL A 737 -28.27 -7.45 6.60
CA VAL A 737 -29.25 -8.04 5.71
C VAL A 737 -29.49 -7.08 4.55
N ARG A 738 -29.06 -7.47 3.35
CA ARG A 738 -29.27 -6.70 2.12
C ARG A 738 -30.42 -7.32 1.33
N TYR A 739 -31.25 -6.46 0.75
CA TYR A 739 -32.28 -6.87 -0.20
C TYR A 739 -32.20 -6.00 -1.47
N ARG A 740 -32.58 -6.56 -2.62
CA ARG A 740 -32.60 -5.85 -3.90
C ARG A 740 -33.65 -6.44 -4.84
N ASN A 741 -34.23 -5.59 -5.68
CA ASN A 741 -34.98 -6.03 -6.86
C ASN A 741 -34.09 -5.96 -8.12
N THR A 742 -33.58 -7.10 -8.59
CA THR A 742 -32.80 -7.19 -9.85
C THR A 742 -33.66 -7.56 -11.06
N GLY A 743 -34.98 -7.58 -10.88
CA GLY A 743 -35.94 -7.76 -11.95
C GLY A 743 -36.20 -6.49 -12.73
N THR A 744 -37.19 -6.55 -13.61
CA THR A 744 -37.56 -5.50 -14.57
C THR A 744 -38.91 -4.85 -14.23
N GLN A 745 -39.53 -5.26 -13.13
CA GLN A 745 -40.78 -4.73 -12.61
C GLN A 745 -40.67 -4.52 -11.10
N SER A 746 -41.36 -3.50 -10.56
CA SER A 746 -41.45 -3.28 -9.10
C SER A 746 -42.16 -4.45 -8.41
N ALA A 747 -41.72 -4.78 -7.20
CA ALA A 747 -42.36 -5.78 -6.35
C ALA A 747 -43.18 -5.09 -5.26
N GLU A 748 -44.50 -5.30 -5.26
CA GLU A 748 -45.38 -4.73 -4.24
C GLU A 748 -45.47 -5.62 -2.99
N ASN A 749 -45.63 -5.00 -1.82
CA ASN A 749 -45.77 -5.68 -0.52
C ASN A 749 -44.60 -6.65 -0.24
N ALA A 750 -43.39 -6.19 -0.54
CA ALA A 750 -42.19 -6.95 -0.29
C ALA A 750 -41.99 -7.15 1.23
N GLN A 751 -41.62 -8.36 1.63
CA GLN A 751 -41.41 -8.70 3.04
C GLN A 751 -40.15 -9.57 3.16
N ALA A 752 -39.26 -9.21 4.08
CA ALA A 752 -38.10 -10.02 4.45
C ALA A 752 -38.39 -10.81 5.73
N ILE A 753 -38.00 -12.07 5.74
CA ILE A 753 -38.20 -13.03 6.83
C ILE A 753 -36.82 -13.57 7.22
N ILE A 754 -36.39 -13.30 8.45
CA ILE A 754 -35.08 -13.67 8.97
C ILE A 754 -35.25 -14.66 10.12
N MET A 755 -34.55 -15.79 10.07
CA MET A 755 -34.52 -16.78 11.14
C MET A 755 -33.10 -16.86 11.70
N LEU A 756 -32.94 -16.47 12.96
CA LEU A 756 -31.66 -16.51 13.67
C LEU A 756 -31.36 -17.91 14.22
N ASP A 757 -30.07 -18.21 14.36
CA ASP A 757 -29.60 -19.38 15.09
C ASP A 757 -29.95 -19.23 16.58
N PRO A 758 -30.35 -20.31 17.30
CA PRO A 758 -30.72 -20.21 18.71
C PRO A 758 -29.61 -19.73 19.67
N TYR A 759 -28.34 -19.71 19.23
CA TYR A 759 -27.23 -19.12 19.98
C TYR A 759 -26.93 -17.67 19.58
N LEU A 760 -27.75 -17.04 18.75
CA LEU A 760 -27.65 -15.64 18.34
C LEU A 760 -28.81 -14.84 18.93
N ASP A 761 -28.59 -14.27 20.11
CA ASP A 761 -29.60 -13.50 20.84
C ASP A 761 -29.75 -12.10 20.21
N LEU A 762 -30.94 -11.76 19.72
CA LEU A 762 -31.21 -10.44 19.14
C LEU A 762 -31.15 -9.33 20.21
N LEU A 763 -30.30 -8.32 19.99
CA LEU A 763 -30.16 -7.13 20.83
C LEU A 763 -30.96 -5.95 20.27
N SER A 764 -30.75 -5.63 19.00
CA SER A 764 -31.45 -4.54 18.30
C SER A 764 -31.53 -4.75 16.79
N SER A 765 -32.45 -4.05 16.14
CA SER A 765 -32.53 -3.95 14.68
C SER A 765 -32.55 -2.49 14.25
N SER A 766 -31.86 -2.18 13.15
CA SER A 766 -31.90 -0.85 12.53
C SER A 766 -33.17 -0.61 11.71
N PHE A 767 -33.99 -1.64 11.49
CA PHE A 767 -35.25 -1.56 10.74
C PHE A 767 -36.40 -2.08 11.61
N PRO A 768 -37.59 -1.46 11.58
CA PRO A 768 -38.72 -1.88 12.41
C PRO A 768 -39.10 -3.35 12.16
N ILE A 769 -39.15 -4.14 13.23
CA ILE A 769 -39.64 -5.53 13.18
C ILE A 769 -41.17 -5.48 13.15
N ALA A 770 -41.77 -5.94 12.06
CA ALA A 770 -43.22 -5.98 11.88
C ALA A 770 -43.87 -7.07 12.73
N GLN A 771 -43.22 -8.24 12.81
CA GLN A 771 -43.65 -9.38 13.63
C GLN A 771 -42.43 -10.18 14.10
N GLN A 772 -42.52 -10.81 15.27
CA GLN A 772 -41.54 -11.76 15.78
C GLN A 772 -42.24 -12.97 16.44
N SER A 773 -41.71 -14.17 16.21
CA SER A 773 -42.17 -15.42 16.81
C SER A 773 -40.97 -16.34 17.06
N GLY A 774 -40.52 -16.43 18.31
CA GLY A 774 -39.25 -17.09 18.63
C GLY A 774 -38.09 -16.37 17.93
N ASP A 775 -37.26 -17.14 17.24
CA ASP A 775 -36.06 -16.66 16.51
C ASP A 775 -36.37 -16.20 15.08
N THR A 776 -37.65 -16.17 14.67
CA THR A 776 -38.07 -15.68 13.36
C THR A 776 -38.59 -14.23 13.44
N LEU A 777 -38.11 -13.39 12.53
CA LEU A 777 -38.34 -11.95 12.42
C LEU A 777 -38.92 -11.62 11.04
N TRP A 778 -39.94 -10.77 10.99
CA TRP A 778 -40.55 -10.29 9.76
C TRP A 778 -40.39 -8.78 9.62
N PHE A 779 -40.02 -8.32 8.42
CA PHE A 779 -39.79 -6.92 8.08
C PHE A 779 -40.60 -6.55 6.84
N ASP A 780 -41.47 -5.54 6.95
CA ASP A 780 -42.25 -5.03 5.83
C ASP A 780 -41.42 -3.99 5.07
N LEU A 781 -41.14 -4.26 3.79
CA LEU A 781 -40.29 -3.43 2.91
C LEU A 781 -41.10 -2.57 1.92
N ASP A 782 -42.42 -2.59 2.01
CA ASP A 782 -43.35 -1.90 1.11
C ASP A 782 -43.14 -2.27 -0.38
N THR A 783 -43.01 -1.29 -1.27
CA THR A 783 -42.76 -1.52 -2.70
C THR A 783 -41.26 -1.40 -2.97
N LEU A 784 -40.69 -2.40 -3.63
CA LEU A 784 -39.30 -2.37 -4.13
C LEU A 784 -39.29 -2.13 -5.63
N ASP A 785 -38.90 -0.93 -6.04
CA ASP A 785 -38.78 -0.55 -7.44
C ASP A 785 -37.63 -1.27 -8.15
N VAL A 786 -37.64 -1.23 -9.49
CA VAL A 786 -36.60 -1.84 -10.33
C VAL A 786 -35.22 -1.30 -9.95
N ASN A 787 -34.29 -2.19 -9.60
CA ASN A 787 -32.95 -1.89 -9.08
C ASN A 787 -32.87 -1.18 -7.73
N GLU A 788 -33.99 -1.01 -7.04
CA GLU A 788 -33.97 -0.57 -5.65
C GLU A 788 -33.31 -1.62 -4.77
N SER A 789 -32.48 -1.16 -3.85
CA SER A 789 -31.81 -2.00 -2.86
C SER A 789 -31.73 -1.28 -1.52
N GLY A 790 -31.81 -2.04 -0.44
CA GLY A 790 -31.59 -1.55 0.92
C GLY A 790 -30.78 -2.53 1.74
N THR A 791 -30.24 -2.04 2.85
CA THR A 791 -29.56 -2.85 3.85
C THR A 791 -30.06 -2.42 5.23
N PHE A 792 -30.39 -3.39 6.07
CA PHE A 792 -30.60 -3.17 7.50
C PHE A 792 -29.71 -4.08 8.33
N TYR A 793 -29.55 -3.73 9.59
CA TYR A 793 -28.60 -4.37 10.49
C TYR A 793 -29.33 -4.99 11.69
N LEU A 794 -28.86 -6.17 12.10
CA LEU A 794 -29.28 -6.85 13.32
C LEU A 794 -28.06 -6.93 14.24
N ASP A 795 -28.13 -6.27 15.40
CA ASP A 795 -27.15 -6.45 16.46
C ASP A 795 -27.56 -7.68 17.28
N VAL A 796 -26.67 -8.66 17.37
CA VAL A 796 -26.89 -9.92 18.07
C VAL A 796 -25.75 -10.21 19.04
N ASN A 797 -26.02 -10.89 20.14
CA ASN A 797 -24.99 -11.47 21.00
C ASN A 797 -24.81 -12.95 20.64
N VAL A 798 -23.56 -13.38 20.44
CA VAL A 798 -23.27 -14.81 20.29
C VAL A 798 -23.19 -15.42 21.68
N SER A 799 -24.09 -16.34 22.02
CA SER A 799 -24.20 -16.94 23.34
C SER A 799 -22.88 -17.57 23.82
N CYS A 800 -22.57 -17.38 25.10
CA CYS A 800 -21.41 -17.98 25.75
C CYS A 800 -21.46 -19.51 25.84
N ASP A 801 -22.65 -20.09 25.73
CA ASP A 801 -22.85 -21.54 25.78
C ASP A 801 -22.51 -22.20 24.44
N ALA A 802 -22.22 -21.42 23.39
CA ALA A 802 -21.75 -21.94 22.12
C ALA A 802 -20.38 -22.62 22.25
N GLY A 803 -20.27 -23.83 21.70
CA GLY A 803 -19.01 -24.55 21.58
C GLY A 803 -18.03 -23.80 20.68
N LEU A 804 -16.74 -23.80 21.01
CA LEU A 804 -15.73 -23.17 20.14
C LEU A 804 -15.66 -23.91 18.80
N GLY A 805 -15.74 -23.17 17.69
CA GLY A 805 -15.79 -23.75 16.34
C GLY A 805 -17.18 -24.21 15.91
N GLN A 806 -18.21 -23.98 16.73
CA GLN A 806 -19.60 -24.28 16.37
C GLN A 806 -20.06 -23.40 15.20
N MET A 807 -20.74 -24.01 14.25
CA MET A 807 -21.40 -23.32 13.14
C MET A 807 -22.68 -22.63 13.62
N HIS A 808 -22.87 -21.38 13.22
CA HIS A 808 -24.12 -20.63 13.41
C HIS A 808 -24.68 -20.23 12.05
N CYS A 809 -25.98 -20.44 11.84
CA CYS A 809 -26.65 -20.17 10.57
C CYS A 809 -27.77 -19.13 10.74
N THR A 810 -27.75 -18.07 9.94
CA THR A 810 -28.91 -17.17 9.78
C THR A 810 -29.55 -17.43 8.42
N GLU A 811 -30.86 -17.65 8.41
CA GLU A 811 -31.64 -17.83 7.18
C GLU A 811 -32.43 -16.56 6.87
N ALA A 812 -32.52 -16.24 5.58
CA ALA A 812 -33.25 -15.11 5.05
C ALA A 812 -34.08 -15.53 3.85
N HIS A 813 -35.31 -15.02 3.79
CA HIS A 813 -36.22 -15.21 2.68
C HIS A 813 -36.94 -13.89 2.39
N ILE A 814 -37.10 -13.55 1.12
CA ILE A 814 -37.85 -12.36 0.70
C ILE A 814 -38.99 -12.73 -0.24
N THR A 815 -40.17 -12.18 0.04
CA THR A 815 -41.37 -12.35 -0.79
C THR A 815 -41.75 -11.04 -1.49
N PRO A 816 -42.41 -11.08 -2.68
CA PRO A 816 -42.81 -12.28 -3.41
C PRO A 816 -41.64 -12.97 -4.14
N ASP A 817 -41.43 -14.26 -3.86
CA ASP A 817 -40.49 -15.13 -4.59
C ASP A 817 -41.18 -15.66 -5.87
N THR A 818 -41.36 -14.76 -6.84
CA THR A 818 -42.09 -15.06 -8.08
C THR A 818 -41.18 -15.75 -9.10
N LEU A 819 -41.65 -16.82 -9.73
CA LEU A 819 -40.92 -17.49 -10.81
C LEU A 819 -40.92 -16.61 -12.09
N CYS A 820 -39.84 -15.86 -12.32
CA CYS A 820 -39.69 -14.95 -13.46
C CYS A 820 -39.33 -15.60 -14.80
N SER A 821 -39.87 -16.78 -15.08
CA SER A 821 -39.56 -17.51 -16.30
C SER A 821 -40.80 -18.21 -16.85
N SER A 822 -40.79 -18.57 -18.13
CA SER A 822 -41.72 -19.54 -18.71
C SER A 822 -41.43 -20.98 -18.24
N TRP A 823 -40.66 -21.15 -17.16
CA TRP A 823 -40.34 -22.44 -16.61
C TRP A 823 -41.59 -23.15 -16.14
N GLN A 824 -41.91 -24.23 -16.84
CA GLN A 824 -43.04 -25.09 -16.51
C GLN A 824 -42.54 -26.44 -15.96
N GLY A 825 -41.23 -26.71 -15.97
CA GLY A 825 -40.67 -28.00 -15.56
C GLY A 825 -40.68 -28.26 -14.04
N ALA A 826 -40.12 -29.40 -13.63
CA ALA A 826 -39.97 -29.73 -12.22
C ALA A 826 -38.99 -28.76 -11.52
N ALA A 827 -39.33 -28.33 -10.31
CA ALA A 827 -38.45 -27.54 -9.45
C ALA A 827 -38.26 -28.32 -8.16
N LEU A 828 -37.07 -28.86 -7.92
CA LEU A 828 -36.84 -29.75 -6.79
C LEU A 828 -36.39 -28.96 -5.56
N LYS A 829 -36.91 -29.34 -4.40
CA LYS A 829 -36.44 -28.96 -3.07
C LYS A 829 -36.09 -30.21 -2.29
N THR A 830 -35.08 -30.14 -1.44
CA THR A 830 -34.62 -31.30 -0.64
C THR A 830 -34.62 -31.01 0.85
N ARG A 831 -34.69 -32.08 1.62
CA ARG A 831 -34.80 -32.10 3.08
C ARG A 831 -33.97 -33.26 3.61
N LEU A 832 -33.16 -33.01 4.63
CA LEU A 832 -32.66 -34.06 5.53
C LEU A 832 -33.24 -33.78 6.90
N GLU A 833 -33.66 -34.80 7.65
CA GLU A 833 -34.18 -34.65 9.02
C GLU A 833 -33.73 -35.83 9.89
N CYS A 834 -33.15 -35.57 11.05
CA CYS A 834 -32.85 -36.62 12.02
C CYS A 834 -34.15 -37.12 12.67
N LEU A 835 -34.29 -38.43 12.82
CA LEU A 835 -35.41 -39.07 13.52
C LEU A 835 -34.93 -39.83 14.78
N GLY A 836 -33.72 -39.53 15.24
CA GLY A 836 -33.05 -40.18 16.38
C GLY A 836 -32.25 -41.41 15.95
N ASP A 837 -32.90 -42.44 15.41
CA ASP A 837 -32.25 -43.70 14.97
C ASP A 837 -31.93 -43.76 13.47
N SER A 838 -32.41 -42.76 12.73
CA SER A 838 -32.38 -42.72 11.27
C SER A 838 -32.42 -41.27 10.78
N VAL A 839 -32.01 -41.06 9.53
CA VAL A 839 -32.13 -39.78 8.83
C VAL A 839 -33.16 -39.94 7.71
N LEU A 840 -34.19 -39.09 7.73
CA LEU A 840 -35.15 -38.94 6.65
C LEU A 840 -34.55 -38.08 5.54
N ILE A 841 -34.64 -38.58 4.32
CA ILE A 841 -34.37 -37.92 3.05
C ILE A 841 -35.73 -37.60 2.44
N GLU A 842 -36.04 -36.32 2.22
CA GLU A 842 -37.20 -35.89 1.44
C GLU A 842 -36.74 -35.09 0.21
N ILE A 843 -37.31 -35.41 -0.95
CA ILE A 843 -37.16 -34.65 -2.20
C ILE A 843 -38.57 -34.31 -2.69
N ARG A 844 -38.85 -33.03 -2.90
CA ARG A 844 -40.17 -32.54 -3.32
C ARG A 844 -40.05 -31.81 -4.65
N ASN A 845 -40.99 -32.07 -5.56
CA ASN A 845 -41.18 -31.25 -6.75
C ASN A 845 -42.20 -30.14 -6.47
N THR A 846 -41.74 -28.89 -6.37
CA THR A 846 -42.56 -27.68 -6.24
C THR A 846 -42.85 -27.01 -7.58
N GLY A 847 -42.37 -27.58 -8.69
CA GLY A 847 -42.64 -27.11 -10.05
C GLY A 847 -44.02 -27.51 -10.55
N GLN A 848 -44.42 -26.93 -11.69
CA GLN A 848 -45.76 -27.12 -12.25
C GLN A 848 -45.94 -28.43 -13.03
N ASN A 849 -44.86 -29.01 -13.58
CA ASN A 849 -44.88 -30.29 -14.28
C ASN A 849 -44.04 -31.38 -13.60
N ALA A 850 -44.24 -32.61 -14.05
CA ALA A 850 -43.42 -33.76 -13.68
C ALA A 850 -41.96 -33.62 -14.16
N MET A 851 -41.07 -34.36 -13.51
CA MET A 851 -39.69 -34.53 -14.00
C MET A 851 -39.72 -35.15 -15.41
N SER A 852 -38.79 -34.76 -16.29
CA SER A 852 -38.72 -35.36 -17.64
C SER A 852 -38.15 -36.78 -17.63
N THR A 853 -37.23 -37.08 -16.71
CA THR A 853 -36.55 -38.36 -16.59
C THR A 853 -36.25 -38.71 -15.14
N SER A 854 -36.05 -39.99 -14.86
CA SER A 854 -35.56 -40.44 -13.55
C SER A 854 -34.15 -39.91 -13.31
N ARG A 855 -33.89 -39.41 -12.10
CA ARG A 855 -32.58 -38.88 -11.69
C ARG A 855 -32.06 -39.59 -10.47
N LYS A 856 -30.76 -39.47 -10.24
CA LYS A 856 -30.09 -40.08 -9.08
C LYS A 856 -29.91 -39.05 -7.97
N TRP A 857 -30.36 -39.36 -6.76
CA TRP A 857 -30.05 -38.62 -5.54
C TRP A 857 -28.87 -39.26 -4.83
N GLN A 858 -28.12 -38.47 -4.07
CA GLN A 858 -26.93 -38.91 -3.34
C GLN A 858 -26.86 -38.25 -1.96
N VAL A 859 -26.43 -39.01 -0.95
CA VAL A 859 -26.10 -38.52 0.40
C VAL A 859 -24.62 -38.75 0.66
N TRP A 860 -23.91 -37.68 0.97
CA TRP A 860 -22.48 -37.66 1.26
C TRP A 860 -22.24 -37.36 2.74
N ARG A 861 -21.28 -38.05 3.35
CA ARG A 861 -20.77 -37.77 4.70
C ARG A 861 -19.44 -37.06 4.61
N GLN A 862 -19.32 -35.95 5.34
CA GLN A 862 -18.05 -35.24 5.49
C GLN A 862 -17.26 -35.83 6.67
N ILE A 863 -16.02 -36.26 6.41
CA ILE A 863 -15.16 -36.87 7.42
C ILE A 863 -14.05 -35.88 7.77
N GLU A 864 -14.13 -35.26 8.96
CA GLU A 864 -13.22 -34.18 9.40
C GLU A 864 -11.74 -34.60 9.50
N SER A 865 -11.46 -35.90 9.60
CA SER A 865 -10.12 -36.45 9.84
C SER A 865 -9.48 -37.20 8.66
N SER A 866 -10.10 -37.20 7.47
CA SER A 866 -9.56 -37.87 6.29
C SER A 866 -9.73 -37.04 5.02
N PHE A 867 -8.90 -37.33 4.01
CA PHE A 867 -8.91 -36.66 2.71
C PHE A 867 -10.19 -36.92 1.87
N ASP A 868 -11.10 -37.76 2.36
CA ASP A 868 -12.27 -38.24 1.64
C ASP A 868 -13.60 -37.77 2.23
N SER A 869 -14.59 -37.61 1.36
CA SER A 869 -16.01 -37.60 1.70
C SER A 869 -16.64 -38.89 1.21
N LEU A 870 -17.47 -39.53 2.04
CA LEU A 870 -18.00 -40.86 1.76
C LEU A 870 -19.43 -40.76 1.22
N LEU A 871 -19.70 -41.38 0.06
CA LEU A 871 -21.06 -41.59 -0.39
C LEU A 871 -21.75 -42.61 0.55
N VAL A 872 -22.70 -42.14 1.35
CA VAL A 872 -23.43 -42.94 2.36
C VAL A 872 -24.58 -43.69 1.73
N ALA A 873 -25.30 -43.03 0.82
CA ALA A 873 -26.46 -43.61 0.15
C ALA A 873 -26.69 -42.92 -1.20
N GLU A 874 -27.25 -43.67 -2.14
CA GLU A 874 -27.75 -43.12 -3.40
C GLU A 874 -28.94 -43.94 -3.89
N GLY A 875 -29.73 -43.34 -4.76
CA GLY A 875 -30.89 -44.01 -5.36
C GLY A 875 -31.47 -43.21 -6.49
N ASN A 876 -32.42 -43.80 -7.21
CA ASN A 876 -33.15 -43.12 -8.27
C ASN A 876 -34.48 -42.57 -7.73
N PHE A 877 -34.91 -41.43 -8.25
CA PHE A 877 -36.21 -40.84 -7.98
C PHE A 877 -36.81 -40.23 -9.25
N PHE A 878 -38.14 -40.25 -9.31
CA PHE A 878 -38.94 -39.61 -10.34
C PHE A 878 -40.21 -39.08 -9.69
N LEU A 879 -40.50 -37.79 -9.89
CA LEU A 879 -41.61 -37.09 -9.23
C LEU A 879 -42.53 -36.44 -10.26
N GLY A 880 -43.84 -36.64 -10.07
CA GLY A 880 -44.87 -35.80 -10.69
C GLY A 880 -44.88 -34.38 -10.12
N ALA A 881 -45.70 -33.49 -10.67
CA ALA A 881 -45.94 -32.17 -10.10
C ALA A 881 -46.48 -32.29 -8.66
N GLY A 882 -45.91 -31.55 -7.71
CA GLY A 882 -46.26 -31.65 -6.28
C GLY A 882 -45.82 -32.94 -5.59
N GLY A 883 -45.17 -33.87 -6.31
CA GLY A 883 -44.75 -35.17 -5.80
C GLY A 883 -43.67 -35.06 -4.72
N ILE A 884 -43.66 -36.03 -3.80
CA ILE A 884 -42.69 -36.13 -2.70
C ILE A 884 -42.07 -37.53 -2.71
N PHE A 885 -40.74 -37.60 -2.62
CA PHE A 885 -39.97 -38.83 -2.44
C PHE A 885 -39.39 -38.82 -1.03
N ASN A 886 -39.68 -39.88 -0.26
CA ASN A 886 -39.15 -40.07 1.09
C ASN A 886 -38.34 -41.36 1.18
N HIS A 887 -37.15 -41.29 1.78
CA HIS A 887 -36.31 -42.45 2.08
C HIS A 887 -35.68 -42.30 3.45
N LYS A 888 -35.42 -43.41 4.16
CA LYS A 888 -34.72 -43.37 5.45
C LYS A 888 -33.40 -44.11 5.32
N ILE A 889 -32.34 -43.49 5.83
CA ILE A 889 -31.04 -44.14 6.02
C ILE A 889 -30.79 -44.32 7.52
N ALA A 890 -30.17 -45.42 7.91
CA ALA A 890 -29.79 -45.65 9.31
C ALA A 890 -28.73 -44.61 9.72
N GLY A 891 -28.81 -44.05 10.92
CA GLY A 891 -27.81 -43.07 11.38
C GLY A 891 -27.85 -42.89 12.88
N THR A 892 -26.69 -42.94 13.55
CA THR A 892 -26.62 -42.54 14.98
C THR A 892 -25.30 -41.87 15.43
N GLN A 893 -24.33 -41.57 14.54
CA GLN A 893 -23.10 -40.82 14.93
C GLN A 893 -22.53 -39.88 13.85
N ASP A 894 -23.29 -39.58 12.79
CA ASP A 894 -22.77 -38.77 11.69
C ASP A 894 -22.88 -37.28 12.00
N LYS A 895 -21.73 -36.61 12.05
CA LYS A 895 -21.64 -35.18 12.36
C LYS A 895 -22.12 -34.27 11.21
N GLN A 896 -22.00 -34.70 9.95
CA GLN A 896 -22.25 -33.86 8.77
C GLN A 896 -22.69 -34.69 7.54
N LEU A 897 -23.92 -34.47 7.05
CA LEU A 897 -24.49 -35.15 5.86
C LEU A 897 -25.03 -34.16 4.82
N ILE A 898 -24.72 -34.37 3.55
CA ILE A 898 -25.19 -33.57 2.40
C ILE A 898 -26.05 -34.44 1.48
N LEU A 899 -27.32 -34.11 1.30
CA LEU A 899 -28.20 -34.67 0.27
C LEU A 899 -28.16 -33.79 -0.98
N ARG A 900 -27.97 -34.42 -2.13
CA ARG A 900 -27.95 -33.78 -3.45
C ARG A 900 -28.93 -34.48 -4.39
N ALA A 901 -29.72 -33.70 -5.10
CA ALA A 901 -30.65 -34.16 -6.13
C ALA A 901 -30.56 -33.23 -7.36
N PRO A 902 -30.23 -33.72 -8.57
CA PRO A 902 -30.08 -32.85 -9.73
C PRO A 902 -31.41 -32.19 -10.12
N GLN A 903 -31.38 -30.89 -10.36
CA GLN A 903 -32.51 -30.13 -10.90
C GLN A 903 -32.85 -30.61 -12.31
N GLU A 904 -34.03 -30.19 -12.79
CA GLU A 904 -34.42 -30.38 -14.18
C GLU A 904 -33.48 -29.58 -15.11
N PRO A 905 -33.05 -30.15 -16.26
CA PRO A 905 -32.26 -29.41 -17.24
C PRO A 905 -32.92 -28.09 -17.65
N GLY A 906 -32.17 -26.99 -17.58
CA GLY A 906 -32.68 -25.65 -17.88
C GLY A 906 -33.43 -24.97 -16.74
N TYR A 907 -33.43 -25.55 -15.53
CA TYR A 907 -33.95 -24.89 -14.33
C TYR A 907 -33.29 -23.51 -14.16
N PRO A 908 -34.08 -22.42 -14.07
CA PRO A 908 -33.57 -21.06 -14.30
C PRO A 908 -32.91 -20.42 -13.08
N PHE A 909 -32.76 -21.13 -11.96
CA PHE A 909 -32.16 -20.60 -10.73
C PHE A 909 -30.84 -21.30 -10.42
N GLY A 910 -29.76 -20.50 -10.41
CA GLY A 910 -28.48 -20.77 -9.76
C GLY A 910 -27.91 -22.18 -9.91
N SER A 911 -28.16 -23.05 -8.92
CA SER A 911 -27.53 -24.36 -8.82
C SER A 911 -28.22 -25.43 -9.67
N ALA A 912 -27.41 -26.27 -10.33
CA ALA A 912 -27.87 -27.46 -11.05
C ALA A 912 -28.42 -28.56 -10.12
N PHE A 913 -28.38 -28.39 -8.80
CA PHE A 913 -28.84 -29.37 -7.82
C PHE A 913 -29.70 -28.71 -6.74
N ALA A 914 -30.77 -29.40 -6.34
CA ALA A 914 -31.40 -29.19 -5.05
C ALA A 914 -30.57 -29.90 -3.98
N GLN A 915 -30.20 -29.20 -2.91
CA GLN A 915 -29.30 -29.73 -1.89
C GLN A 915 -29.80 -29.41 -0.48
N SER A 916 -29.55 -30.32 0.47
CA SER A 916 -29.85 -30.10 1.88
C SER A 916 -28.74 -30.66 2.75
N PHE A 917 -28.42 -29.97 3.84
CA PHE A 917 -27.38 -30.38 4.77
C PHE A 917 -27.97 -30.71 6.14
N LEU A 918 -27.28 -31.57 6.88
CA LEU A 918 -27.62 -31.96 8.24
C LEU A 918 -26.35 -31.98 9.09
N LEU A 919 -26.35 -31.19 10.16
CA LEU A 919 -25.30 -31.12 11.18
C LEU A 919 -25.75 -31.87 12.44
N ASN A 920 -24.90 -32.74 12.96
CA ASN A 920 -25.02 -33.46 14.23
C ASN A 920 -26.35 -34.17 14.47
N CYS A 921 -26.39 -35.48 14.22
CA CYS A 921 -27.61 -36.29 14.40
C CYS A 921 -27.75 -36.92 15.79
N ASP A 922 -26.98 -36.43 16.78
CA ASP A 922 -26.72 -37.12 18.05
C ASP A 922 -27.65 -36.68 19.21
N GLY A 923 -28.80 -36.07 18.92
CA GLY A 923 -29.84 -35.79 19.92
C GLY A 923 -29.76 -34.45 20.68
N GLY A 924 -28.94 -33.49 20.23
CA GLY A 924 -29.08 -32.07 20.58
C GLY A 924 -29.93 -31.35 19.53
N ASN A 925 -30.94 -30.56 19.94
CA ASN A 925 -31.92 -29.94 19.05
C ASN A 925 -31.33 -29.12 17.87
N PHE A 926 -32.17 -28.97 16.87
CA PHE A 926 -31.97 -28.99 15.41
C PHE A 926 -31.71 -27.67 14.66
N ALA A 927 -31.28 -27.80 13.38
CA ALA A 927 -32.11 -27.41 12.23
C ALA A 927 -31.83 -28.27 10.97
N PRO A 928 -32.80 -29.05 10.49
CA PRO A 928 -32.84 -29.60 9.15
C PRO A 928 -33.48 -28.58 8.17
N TYR A 929 -33.34 -28.83 6.88
CA TYR A 929 -34.05 -28.22 5.72
C TYR A 929 -33.18 -27.39 4.80
N GLY A 930 -33.33 -27.72 3.52
CA GLY A 930 -32.26 -27.67 2.56
C GLY A 930 -32.11 -26.33 1.90
N TYR A 931 -30.89 -25.81 1.96
CA TYR A 931 -30.11 -25.43 0.80
C TYR A 931 -28.64 -25.67 1.14
N SER A 932 -27.76 -25.72 0.14
CA SER A 932 -26.31 -25.63 0.38
C SER A 932 -26.11 -24.39 1.26
N PRO A 933 -25.37 -24.50 2.39
CA PRO A 933 -25.30 -23.43 3.39
C PRO A 933 -24.67 -22.13 2.87
N ASN A 934 -24.37 -22.04 1.56
CA ASN A 934 -23.87 -20.85 0.87
C ASN A 934 -24.15 -20.84 -0.66
N ALA A 935 -25.09 -21.65 -1.20
CA ALA A 935 -25.42 -21.56 -2.63
C ALA A 935 -26.40 -20.41 -2.87
N TYR A 936 -26.07 -19.55 -3.83
CA TYR A 936 -26.88 -18.39 -4.18
C TYR A 936 -28.21 -18.79 -4.84
N ILE A 937 -29.33 -18.43 -4.21
CA ILE A 937 -30.68 -18.60 -4.74
C ILE A 937 -31.38 -17.24 -4.65
N PRO A 938 -31.92 -16.72 -5.75
CA PRO A 938 -32.72 -15.50 -5.68
C PRO A 938 -33.85 -15.67 -4.67
N GLY A 939 -34.10 -14.66 -3.85
CA GLY A 939 -35.15 -14.70 -2.83
C GLY A 939 -34.79 -15.41 -1.52
N HIS A 940 -33.69 -16.17 -1.46
CA HIS A 940 -33.32 -16.99 -0.30
C HIS A 940 -31.82 -16.97 -0.03
N ASP A 941 -31.41 -16.67 1.20
CA ASP A 941 -30.02 -16.86 1.65
C ASP A 941 -29.99 -17.67 2.94
N ARG A 942 -28.99 -18.54 3.07
CA ARG A 942 -28.63 -19.16 4.34
C ARG A 942 -27.16 -18.90 4.50
N PHE A 943 -26.81 -18.11 5.51
CA PHE A 943 -25.43 -17.73 5.77
C PHE A 943 -24.95 -18.43 7.04
N CYS A 944 -24.00 -19.35 6.88
CA CYS A 944 -23.46 -20.14 7.98
C CYS A 944 -21.96 -19.88 8.17
N VAL A 945 -21.54 -19.51 9.38
CA VAL A 945 -20.14 -19.29 9.74
C VAL A 945 -19.82 -19.86 11.12
N GLN A 946 -18.58 -20.32 11.31
CA GLN A 946 -18.12 -20.79 12.62
C GLN A 946 -17.88 -19.62 13.56
N ASN A 947 -18.17 -19.81 14.85
CA ASN A 947 -17.55 -18.97 15.86
C ASN A 947 -16.07 -19.35 16.02
N ILE A 948 -15.21 -18.35 16.15
CA ILE A 948 -13.76 -18.54 16.24
C ILE A 948 -13.14 -17.81 17.44
N GLY A 949 -11.91 -18.22 17.78
CA GLY A 949 -11.08 -17.58 18.80
C GLY A 949 -10.33 -16.34 18.27
N SER A 950 -9.25 -15.95 18.95
CA SER A 950 -8.36 -14.89 18.46
C SER A 950 -7.67 -15.33 17.16
N PHE A 951 -7.92 -14.63 16.07
CA PHE A 951 -7.37 -14.87 14.73
C PHE A 951 -7.17 -13.53 14.01
N ASP A 952 -6.50 -13.52 12.85
CA ASP A 952 -6.39 -12.32 12.02
C ASP A 952 -7.79 -11.91 11.51
N PRO A 953 -8.26 -10.68 11.78
CA PRO A 953 -9.58 -10.22 11.38
C PRO A 953 -9.68 -9.84 9.89
N ASN A 954 -8.56 -9.77 9.17
CA ASN A 954 -8.51 -9.45 7.75
C ASN A 954 -8.40 -10.74 6.91
N ASP A 955 -9.54 -11.28 6.49
CA ASP A 955 -9.60 -12.59 5.84
C ASP A 955 -10.47 -12.60 4.57
N LYS A 956 -10.27 -13.64 3.78
CA LYS A 956 -11.08 -13.97 2.62
C LYS A 956 -11.56 -15.41 2.72
N THR A 957 -12.87 -15.57 2.65
CA THR A 957 -13.53 -16.88 2.65
C THR A 957 -14.28 -17.08 1.34
N GLY A 958 -14.04 -18.21 0.67
CA GLY A 958 -14.79 -18.62 -0.51
C GLY A 958 -15.81 -19.70 -0.17
N PHE A 959 -17.02 -19.59 -0.72
CA PHE A 959 -18.13 -20.48 -0.47
C PHE A 959 -18.74 -21.04 -1.78
N PRO A 960 -19.30 -22.27 -1.77
CA PRO A 960 -19.32 -23.22 -0.64
C PRO A 960 -17.91 -23.67 -0.23
N ALA A 961 -17.73 -24.19 0.98
CA ALA A 961 -16.41 -24.65 1.44
C ALA A 961 -15.83 -25.80 0.57
N GLY A 962 -16.68 -26.49 -0.19
CA GLY A 962 -16.30 -27.65 -0.98
C GLY A 962 -16.22 -28.94 -0.16
N ILE A 963 -16.03 -30.05 -0.87
CA ILE A 963 -16.09 -31.41 -0.31
C ILE A 963 -14.67 -31.89 0.03
N GLY A 964 -14.48 -32.34 1.27
CA GLY A 964 -13.19 -32.82 1.78
C GLY A 964 -12.12 -31.74 1.90
N ILE A 965 -10.90 -32.13 2.28
CA ILE A 965 -9.77 -31.19 2.47
C ILE A 965 -9.31 -30.53 1.15
N GLY A 966 -9.66 -31.15 0.01
CA GLY A 966 -9.39 -30.59 -1.33
C GLY A 966 -10.37 -29.49 -1.75
N HIS A 967 -11.39 -29.18 -0.94
CA HIS A 967 -12.45 -28.22 -1.25
C HIS A 967 -13.06 -28.46 -2.64
N HIS A 968 -13.43 -29.72 -2.91
CA HIS A 968 -13.93 -30.11 -4.22
C HIS A 968 -15.31 -29.51 -4.50
N ILE A 969 -15.46 -28.88 -5.68
CA ILE A 969 -16.70 -28.28 -6.16
C ILE A 969 -17.01 -28.78 -7.58
N GLU A 970 -18.28 -28.76 -7.97
CA GLU A 970 -18.69 -29.11 -9.34
C GLU A 970 -18.32 -28.01 -10.33
N LYS A 971 -18.21 -28.36 -11.62
CA LYS A 971 -17.91 -27.40 -12.70
C LYS A 971 -18.92 -26.27 -12.89
N THR A 972 -20.13 -26.44 -12.38
CA THR A 972 -21.24 -25.48 -12.54
C THR A 972 -21.63 -24.82 -11.22
N GLU A 973 -20.88 -25.08 -10.14
CA GLU A 973 -21.19 -24.49 -8.84
C GLU A 973 -20.71 -23.03 -8.81
N PRO A 974 -21.61 -22.05 -8.56
CA PRO A 974 -21.22 -20.66 -8.39
C PRO A 974 -20.41 -20.47 -7.10
N LEU A 975 -19.49 -19.51 -7.09
CA LEU A 975 -18.69 -19.16 -5.93
C LEU A 975 -19.11 -17.81 -5.35
N ARG A 976 -19.27 -17.77 -4.03
CA ARG A 976 -19.46 -16.55 -3.24
C ARG A 976 -18.15 -16.27 -2.49
N TYR A 977 -17.60 -15.08 -2.62
CA TYR A 977 -16.45 -14.65 -1.82
C TYR A 977 -16.88 -13.59 -0.81
N LEU A 978 -16.43 -13.74 0.44
CA LEU A 978 -16.57 -12.75 1.50
C LEU A 978 -15.17 -12.30 1.92
N ILE A 979 -14.92 -10.99 1.82
CA ILE A 979 -13.69 -10.36 2.30
C ILE A 979 -14.06 -9.52 3.52
N ARG A 980 -13.41 -9.77 4.65
CA ARG A 980 -13.57 -9.03 5.90
C ARG A 980 -12.28 -8.26 6.20
N PHE A 981 -12.43 -7.11 6.83
CA PHE A 981 -11.33 -6.24 7.19
C PHE A 981 -11.60 -5.51 8.50
N GLN A 982 -10.54 -5.22 9.26
CA GLN A 982 -10.63 -4.47 10.50
C GLN A 982 -9.49 -3.46 10.59
N ASN A 983 -9.79 -2.23 11.00
CA ASN A 983 -8.76 -1.23 11.29
C ASN A 983 -8.08 -1.50 12.64
N THR A 984 -6.97 -2.21 12.60
CA THR A 984 -6.11 -2.47 13.76
C THR A 984 -5.04 -1.39 13.99
N GLY A 985 -5.14 -0.25 13.28
CA GLY A 985 -4.25 0.89 13.43
C GLY A 985 -4.46 1.65 14.76
N THR A 986 -3.93 2.87 14.83
CA THR A 986 -4.06 3.76 16.00
C THR A 986 -4.87 5.01 15.71
N ASP A 987 -5.45 5.12 14.51
CA ASP A 987 -6.28 6.25 14.09
C ASP A 987 -7.38 5.78 13.12
N THR A 988 -8.37 6.63 12.88
CA THR A 988 -9.50 6.38 11.98
C THR A 988 -9.04 6.29 10.52
N ALA A 989 -9.44 5.22 9.82
CA ALA A 989 -9.21 5.09 8.40
C ALA A 989 -10.31 5.80 7.59
N PHE A 990 -9.92 6.64 6.64
CA PHE A 990 -10.87 7.42 5.84
C PHE A 990 -11.19 6.75 4.51
N THR A 991 -10.27 5.97 3.96
CA THR A 991 -10.42 5.23 2.71
C THR A 991 -10.01 3.78 2.92
N VAL A 992 -10.81 2.84 2.42
CA VAL A 992 -10.39 1.43 2.29
C VAL A 992 -10.49 1.02 0.83
N VAL A 993 -9.43 0.43 0.28
CA VAL A 993 -9.42 -0.14 -1.07
C VAL A 993 -9.11 -1.62 -0.97
N ILE A 994 -9.92 -2.47 -1.59
CA ILE A 994 -9.70 -3.91 -1.67
C ILE A 994 -9.41 -4.25 -3.12
N ARG A 995 -8.30 -4.94 -3.39
CA ARG A 995 -7.93 -5.42 -4.74
C ARG A 995 -7.88 -6.94 -4.74
N ASP A 996 -8.51 -7.54 -5.74
CA ASP A 996 -8.79 -8.97 -5.81
C ASP A 996 -8.61 -9.47 -7.25
N THR A 997 -7.51 -10.18 -7.51
CA THR A 997 -7.21 -10.71 -8.85
C THR A 997 -7.96 -12.02 -9.07
N LEU A 998 -8.97 -12.00 -9.93
CA LEU A 998 -9.84 -13.15 -10.19
C LEU A 998 -9.11 -14.21 -11.03
N SER A 999 -9.28 -15.49 -10.64
CA SER A 999 -8.73 -16.62 -11.37
C SER A 999 -9.22 -16.67 -12.83
N PRO A 1000 -8.37 -17.02 -13.82
CA PRO A 1000 -8.78 -17.15 -15.22
C PRO A 1000 -9.76 -18.31 -15.47
N LEU A 1001 -9.99 -19.17 -14.47
CA LEU A 1001 -10.99 -20.24 -14.48
C LEU A 1001 -12.41 -19.73 -14.17
N LEU A 1002 -12.54 -18.49 -13.72
CA LEU A 1002 -13.81 -17.84 -13.42
C LEU A 1002 -14.30 -17.06 -14.64
N ASP A 1003 -15.62 -17.02 -14.82
CA ASP A 1003 -16.26 -16.24 -15.87
C ASP A 1003 -16.65 -14.87 -15.33
N ILE A 1004 -15.88 -13.85 -15.70
CA ILE A 1004 -16.07 -12.48 -15.22
C ILE A 1004 -17.40 -11.86 -15.68
N GLU A 1005 -17.98 -12.32 -16.79
CA GLU A 1005 -19.28 -11.84 -17.27
C GLU A 1005 -20.43 -12.22 -16.32
N THR A 1006 -20.17 -13.17 -15.40
CA THR A 1006 -21.14 -13.58 -14.37
C THR A 1006 -20.93 -12.90 -13.02
N LEU A 1007 -20.00 -11.94 -12.93
CA LEU A 1007 -19.68 -11.23 -11.70
C LEU A 1007 -20.89 -10.42 -11.19
N GLN A 1008 -21.29 -10.68 -9.94
CA GLN A 1008 -22.35 -9.95 -9.25
C GLN A 1008 -21.83 -9.41 -7.91
N ILE A 1009 -22.02 -8.11 -7.69
CA ILE A 1009 -21.61 -7.45 -6.44
C ILE A 1009 -22.64 -7.69 -5.34
N GLY A 1010 -22.23 -8.44 -4.33
CA GLY A 1010 -23.04 -8.76 -3.15
C GLY A 1010 -22.91 -7.69 -2.06
N SER A 1011 -23.37 -8.05 -0.87
CA SER A 1011 -23.47 -7.17 0.29
C SER A 1011 -22.16 -6.53 0.74
N SER A 1012 -22.23 -5.30 1.21
CA SER A 1012 -21.11 -4.58 1.82
C SER A 1012 -21.52 -3.94 3.14
N SER A 1013 -20.55 -3.83 4.06
CA SER A 1013 -20.73 -3.17 5.36
C SER A 1013 -21.02 -1.67 5.25
N HIS A 1014 -20.42 -1.01 4.24
CA HIS A 1014 -20.45 0.43 4.03
C HIS A 1014 -20.70 0.73 2.53
N PRO A 1015 -21.16 1.95 2.18
CA PRO A 1015 -21.25 2.39 0.80
C PRO A 1015 -19.89 2.28 0.10
N MET A 1016 -19.89 1.74 -1.11
CA MET A 1016 -18.66 1.54 -1.89
C MET A 1016 -18.90 1.68 -3.39
N THR A 1017 -17.80 1.86 -4.10
CA THR A 1017 -17.71 1.70 -5.56
C THR A 1017 -16.97 0.41 -5.88
N ALA A 1018 -17.39 -0.26 -6.95
CA ALA A 1018 -16.73 -1.45 -7.47
C ALA A 1018 -16.30 -1.18 -8.91
N ASN A 1019 -15.15 -1.70 -9.31
CA ASN A 1019 -14.72 -1.67 -10.70
C ASN A 1019 -13.87 -2.89 -11.04
N VAL A 1020 -13.83 -3.25 -12.32
CA VAL A 1020 -12.92 -4.26 -12.87
C VAL A 1020 -11.84 -3.54 -13.67
N ARG A 1021 -10.57 -3.90 -13.47
CA ARG A 1021 -9.42 -3.36 -14.20
C ARG A 1021 -8.54 -4.48 -14.74
N GLY A 1022 -7.83 -4.19 -15.84
CA GLY A 1022 -6.72 -5.01 -16.35
C GLY A 1022 -6.98 -6.52 -16.32
N ASN A 1023 -5.96 -7.30 -15.94
CA ASN A 1023 -5.92 -8.78 -15.81
C ASN A 1023 -6.98 -9.39 -14.84
N ASN A 1024 -8.27 -9.11 -15.02
CA ASN A 1024 -9.38 -9.53 -14.16
C ASN A 1024 -9.22 -9.13 -12.68
N GLU A 1025 -8.72 -7.92 -12.41
CA GLU A 1025 -8.63 -7.39 -11.05
C GLU A 1025 -9.94 -6.69 -10.66
N LEU A 1026 -10.61 -7.21 -9.64
CA LEU A 1026 -11.79 -6.62 -9.02
C LEU A 1026 -11.36 -5.69 -7.88
N ILE A 1027 -11.81 -4.44 -7.94
CA ILE A 1027 -11.46 -3.40 -6.99
C ILE A 1027 -12.72 -2.89 -6.30
N PHE A 1028 -12.70 -2.89 -4.97
CA PHE A 1028 -13.71 -2.24 -4.13
C PHE A 1028 -13.08 -1.03 -3.46
N ARG A 1029 -13.77 0.11 -3.48
CA ARG A 1029 -13.30 1.34 -2.84
C ARG A 1029 -14.39 1.94 -1.96
N PHE A 1030 -14.04 2.09 -0.69
CA PHE A 1030 -14.83 2.71 0.37
C PHE A 1030 -14.26 4.09 0.66
N ASP A 1031 -14.87 5.14 0.11
CA ASP A 1031 -14.46 6.52 0.36
C ASP A 1031 -15.19 7.10 1.58
N ASN A 1032 -14.47 7.84 2.40
CA ASN A 1032 -14.99 8.47 3.62
C ASN A 1032 -15.72 7.47 4.55
N ILE A 1033 -15.13 6.28 4.72
CA ILE A 1033 -15.71 5.20 5.53
C ILE A 1033 -15.69 5.53 7.04
N LEU A 1034 -14.78 6.41 7.48
CA LEU A 1034 -14.63 6.83 8.88
C LEU A 1034 -14.52 5.64 9.84
N LEU A 1035 -13.68 4.67 9.48
CA LEU A 1035 -13.55 3.40 10.19
C LEU A 1035 -12.61 3.59 11.40
N PRO A 1036 -13.13 3.66 12.64
CA PRO A 1036 -12.32 3.96 13.83
C PRO A 1036 -11.31 2.85 14.11
N ASP A 1037 -10.29 3.16 14.90
CA ASP A 1037 -9.37 2.13 15.34
C ASP A 1037 -10.03 1.17 16.36
N SER A 1038 -9.58 -0.09 16.32
CA SER A 1038 -10.11 -1.15 17.17
C SER A 1038 -9.94 -0.93 18.68
N ASN A 1039 -9.02 -0.09 19.15
CA ASN A 1039 -8.85 0.20 20.59
C ASN A 1039 -9.83 1.27 21.09
N ILE A 1040 -10.29 2.16 20.20
CA ILE A 1040 -11.33 3.15 20.51
C ILE A 1040 -12.73 2.56 20.37
N ASN A 1041 -12.99 1.82 19.28
CA ASN A 1041 -14.29 1.18 19.07
C ASN A 1041 -14.16 -0.11 18.24
N GLU A 1042 -13.99 -1.22 18.94
CA GLU A 1042 -13.79 -2.54 18.35
C GLU A 1042 -14.92 -2.91 17.40
N ALA A 1043 -16.18 -2.83 17.84
CA ALA A 1043 -17.33 -3.21 17.02
C ALA A 1043 -17.48 -2.37 15.75
N ALA A 1044 -17.16 -1.06 15.81
CA ALA A 1044 -17.22 -0.17 14.66
C ALA A 1044 -15.98 -0.22 13.76
N SER A 1045 -14.89 -0.85 14.19
CA SER A 1045 -13.64 -0.94 13.42
C SER A 1045 -13.65 -1.98 12.29
N HIS A 1046 -14.74 -2.74 12.15
CA HIS A 1046 -14.90 -3.82 11.18
C HIS A 1046 -15.60 -3.39 9.90
N GLY A 1047 -15.26 -4.03 8.79
CA GLY A 1047 -15.98 -3.96 7.53
C GLY A 1047 -15.89 -5.26 6.74
N PHE A 1048 -16.73 -5.36 5.71
CA PHE A 1048 -16.74 -6.47 4.77
C PHE A 1048 -17.30 -6.08 3.40
N VAL A 1049 -17.01 -6.91 2.39
CA VAL A 1049 -17.62 -6.91 1.05
C VAL A 1049 -17.79 -8.34 0.52
N GLN A 1050 -18.83 -8.56 -0.28
CA GLN A 1050 -19.12 -9.84 -0.92
C GLN A 1050 -19.31 -9.71 -2.43
N TYR A 1051 -18.99 -10.77 -3.16
CA TYR A 1051 -19.35 -10.90 -4.58
C TYR A 1051 -19.56 -12.37 -4.95
N PHE A 1052 -20.29 -12.58 -6.05
CA PHE A 1052 -20.60 -13.89 -6.62
C PHE A 1052 -20.04 -13.98 -8.04
N ILE A 1053 -19.57 -15.16 -8.43
CA ILE A 1053 -19.02 -15.40 -9.77
C ILE A 1053 -19.11 -16.89 -10.12
N GLN A 1054 -19.43 -17.20 -11.38
CA GLN A 1054 -19.50 -18.56 -11.90
C GLN A 1054 -18.16 -19.02 -12.47
N GLN A 1055 -18.03 -20.34 -12.58
CA GLN A 1055 -16.94 -21.00 -13.29
C GLN A 1055 -17.19 -20.96 -14.80
N LYS A 1056 -16.12 -20.94 -15.61
CA LYS A 1056 -16.21 -21.17 -17.05
C LYS A 1056 -16.73 -22.59 -17.35
N THR A 1057 -17.53 -22.73 -18.40
CA THR A 1057 -18.30 -23.96 -18.72
C THR A 1057 -17.46 -25.22 -18.96
N ASP A 1058 -16.17 -25.09 -19.24
CA ASP A 1058 -15.29 -26.19 -19.67
C ASP A 1058 -14.00 -26.33 -18.85
N ASN A 1059 -14.04 -25.90 -17.58
CA ASN A 1059 -12.89 -26.06 -16.69
C ASN A 1059 -12.47 -27.55 -16.56
N PRO A 1060 -11.17 -27.86 -16.57
CA PRO A 1060 -10.70 -29.25 -16.45
C PRO A 1060 -10.89 -29.80 -15.02
N ASP A 1061 -11.18 -31.10 -14.91
CA ASP A 1061 -11.23 -31.79 -13.61
C ASP A 1061 -9.86 -31.69 -12.92
N GLY A 1062 -9.87 -31.45 -11.60
CA GLY A 1062 -8.68 -31.31 -10.77
C GLY A 1062 -8.01 -29.94 -10.82
N ALA A 1063 -8.47 -29.00 -11.67
CA ALA A 1063 -7.96 -27.63 -11.65
C ALA A 1063 -8.30 -26.93 -10.33
N VAL A 1064 -7.42 -26.05 -9.87
CA VAL A 1064 -7.57 -25.35 -8.59
C VAL A 1064 -7.84 -23.87 -8.85
N ILE A 1065 -8.99 -23.38 -8.40
CA ILE A 1065 -9.32 -21.96 -8.35
C ILE A 1065 -8.69 -21.42 -7.07
N ARG A 1066 -7.66 -20.59 -7.19
CA ARG A 1066 -7.06 -19.87 -6.05
C ARG A 1066 -7.52 -18.42 -6.04
N ASN A 1067 -7.66 -17.87 -4.84
CA ASN A 1067 -8.02 -16.48 -4.71
C ASN A 1067 -7.49 -15.85 -3.40
N ARG A 1068 -6.97 -14.62 -3.48
CA ARG A 1068 -6.45 -13.82 -2.37
C ARG A 1068 -6.68 -12.33 -2.67
N ALA A 1069 -6.98 -11.54 -1.64
CA ALA A 1069 -7.16 -10.10 -1.78
C ALA A 1069 -6.13 -9.31 -0.97
N GLY A 1070 -5.85 -8.07 -1.39
CA GLY A 1070 -5.09 -7.08 -0.63
C GLY A 1070 -5.99 -5.93 -0.16
N ILE A 1071 -5.94 -5.60 1.13
CA ILE A 1071 -6.77 -4.58 1.77
C ILE A 1071 -5.91 -3.38 2.17
N TYR A 1072 -6.12 -2.24 1.52
CA TYR A 1072 -5.38 -1.00 1.75
C TYR A 1072 -6.19 -0.05 2.62
N PHE A 1073 -5.64 0.36 3.76
CA PHE A 1073 -6.21 1.40 4.63
C PHE A 1073 -5.49 2.72 4.37
N ASP A 1074 -6.22 3.71 3.86
CA ASP A 1074 -5.71 4.98 3.37
C ASP A 1074 -4.52 4.81 2.42
N PHE A 1075 -3.31 5.11 2.90
CA PHE A 1075 -2.06 5.05 2.14
C PHE A 1075 -1.12 3.95 2.66
N ASN A 1076 -1.61 3.06 3.53
CA ASN A 1076 -0.84 1.96 4.09
C ASN A 1076 -0.68 0.80 3.09
N LEU A 1077 0.25 -0.11 3.42
CA LEU A 1077 0.38 -1.38 2.69
C LEU A 1077 -0.89 -2.20 2.72
N PRO A 1078 -1.07 -3.06 1.71
CA PRO A 1078 -2.16 -4.01 1.75
C PRO A 1078 -1.94 -4.99 2.90
N VAL A 1079 -2.91 -5.12 3.78
CA VAL A 1079 -3.06 -6.31 4.60
C VAL A 1079 -3.55 -7.41 3.66
N LEU A 1080 -2.69 -8.40 3.41
CA LEU A 1080 -3.03 -9.53 2.55
C LEU A 1080 -3.92 -10.50 3.33
N THR A 1081 -5.04 -10.89 2.74
CA THR A 1081 -5.88 -11.95 3.31
C THR A 1081 -5.16 -13.30 3.25
N ASN A 1082 -5.71 -14.30 3.94
CA ASN A 1082 -5.43 -15.69 3.62
C ASN A 1082 -5.75 -15.99 2.14
N GLU A 1083 -5.10 -17.03 1.60
CA GLU A 1083 -5.48 -17.59 0.31
C GLU A 1083 -6.61 -18.61 0.52
N THR A 1084 -7.66 -18.51 -0.27
CA THR A 1084 -8.73 -19.52 -0.36
C THR A 1084 -8.61 -20.28 -1.67
N TRP A 1085 -8.97 -21.56 -1.68
CA TRP A 1085 -8.91 -22.39 -2.87
C TRP A 1085 -10.05 -23.40 -2.97
N HIS A 1086 -10.39 -23.77 -4.20
CA HIS A 1086 -11.37 -24.81 -4.53
C HIS A 1086 -10.86 -25.69 -5.67
N THR A 1087 -11.09 -26.99 -5.59
CA THR A 1087 -10.71 -27.94 -6.65
C THR A 1087 -11.92 -28.29 -7.51
N ILE A 1088 -11.81 -28.13 -8.82
CA ILE A 1088 -12.89 -28.37 -9.76
C ILE A 1088 -13.06 -29.86 -10.02
N GLY A 1089 -14.31 -30.31 -10.05
CA GLY A 1089 -14.68 -31.71 -10.23
C GLY A 1089 -14.74 -32.44 -8.89
N LEU A 1090 -15.82 -33.22 -8.72
CA LEU A 1090 -15.90 -34.12 -7.57
C LEU A 1090 -14.76 -35.15 -7.61
N PRO A 1091 -14.33 -35.63 -6.43
CA PRO A 1091 -13.48 -36.81 -6.36
C PRO A 1091 -14.20 -37.93 -7.11
N LYS A 1092 -13.57 -38.44 -8.18
CA LYS A 1092 -14.10 -39.64 -8.83
C LYS A 1092 -14.06 -40.75 -7.78
N VAL A 1093 -15.20 -41.43 -7.56
CA VAL A 1093 -15.23 -42.73 -6.88
C VAL A 1093 -14.62 -43.76 -7.83
N SER A 1094 -13.34 -43.58 -8.16
CA SER A 1094 -12.48 -44.58 -8.78
C SER A 1094 -12.00 -45.40 -7.60
N GLY A 1095 -12.40 -46.68 -7.52
CA GLY A 1095 -12.11 -47.59 -6.40
C GLY A 1095 -11.05 -47.08 -5.43
N VAL A 1096 -11.52 -46.43 -4.36
CA VAL A 1096 -10.79 -45.77 -3.27
C VAL A 1096 -9.27 -45.75 -3.48
N SER A 1097 -8.77 -44.72 -4.16
CA SER A 1097 -7.33 -44.46 -4.29
C SER A 1097 -6.73 -44.15 -2.92
N ASP A 1098 -5.50 -44.60 -2.75
CA ASP A 1098 -4.68 -44.46 -1.55
C ASP A 1098 -4.78 -43.06 -0.92
N GLY A 1099 -4.85 -42.99 0.42
CA GLY A 1099 -4.62 -41.72 1.14
C GLY A 1099 -3.24 -41.17 0.77
N PRO A 1100 -2.88 -39.91 1.08
CA PRO A 1100 -1.63 -39.31 0.59
C PRO A 1100 -0.43 -40.16 1.00
N GLY A 1101 0.02 -41.01 0.09
CA GLY A 1101 1.34 -41.60 0.16
C GLY A 1101 2.30 -40.45 -0.02
N PHE A 1102 3.28 -40.32 0.87
CA PHE A 1102 4.51 -39.65 0.48
C PHE A 1102 4.94 -40.20 -0.89
N ALA A 1103 5.34 -39.32 -1.82
CA ALA A 1103 5.78 -39.74 -3.14
C ALA A 1103 6.80 -40.89 -3.02
N GLY A 1104 6.44 -42.08 -3.52
CA GLY A 1104 7.24 -43.30 -3.40
C GLY A 1104 6.84 -44.30 -2.32
N TRP A 1105 5.63 -44.23 -1.74
CA TRP A 1105 5.06 -45.27 -0.88
C TRP A 1105 3.77 -45.85 -1.49
N GLU A 1106 3.77 -47.14 -1.80
CA GLU A 1106 2.61 -47.90 -2.29
C GLU A 1106 2.27 -49.03 -1.32
N ILE A 1107 1.03 -49.06 -0.81
CA ILE A 1107 0.54 -50.16 0.03
C ILE A 1107 -0.28 -51.07 -0.86
N VAL A 1108 0.16 -52.28 -1.18
CA VAL A 1108 -0.64 -53.28 -1.92
C VAL A 1108 -1.32 -54.22 -0.94
N ALA A 1109 -2.61 -54.46 -1.09
CA ALA A 1109 -3.34 -55.40 -0.24
C ALA A 1109 -4.08 -56.46 -1.05
N SER A 1110 -3.91 -57.73 -0.69
CA SER A 1110 -4.46 -58.86 -1.44
C SER A 1110 -4.89 -60.03 -0.53
N PRO A 1111 -6.10 -60.58 -0.71
CA PRO A 1111 -7.12 -60.16 -1.68
C PRO A 1111 -7.91 -58.92 -1.21
N ASN A 1112 -8.30 -58.05 -2.15
CA ASN A 1112 -9.22 -56.92 -1.93
C ASN A 1112 -10.24 -56.87 -3.09
N PRO A 1113 -11.52 -57.22 -2.88
CA PRO A 1113 -12.17 -57.50 -1.59
C PRO A 1113 -11.67 -58.77 -0.88
N LEU A 1114 -11.65 -58.75 0.45
CA LEU A 1114 -11.20 -59.84 1.31
C LEU A 1114 -12.33 -60.84 1.59
N PRO A 1115 -12.29 -62.09 1.09
CA PRO A 1115 -13.31 -63.08 1.38
C PRO A 1115 -13.22 -63.58 2.82
N SER A 1116 -14.38 -63.87 3.44
CA SER A 1116 -14.48 -64.32 4.84
C SER A 1116 -13.54 -65.50 5.14
N GLY A 1117 -12.82 -65.43 6.27
CA GLY A 1117 -11.88 -66.47 6.72
C GLY A 1117 -10.50 -66.50 6.04
N ASN A 1118 -10.21 -65.63 5.06
CA ASN A 1118 -8.89 -65.56 4.43
C ASN A 1118 -7.95 -64.56 5.12
N PRO A 1119 -6.63 -64.84 5.16
CA PRO A 1119 -5.63 -63.88 5.63
C PRO A 1119 -5.51 -62.72 4.64
N LEU A 1120 -5.32 -61.51 5.17
CA LEU A 1120 -5.05 -60.29 4.41
C LEU A 1120 -3.54 -60.10 4.31
N ASN A 1121 -2.99 -60.14 3.10
CA ASN A 1121 -1.58 -59.85 2.85
C ASN A 1121 -1.44 -58.38 2.47
N ILE A 1122 -0.48 -57.70 3.09
CA ILE A 1122 -0.17 -56.28 2.88
C ILE A 1122 1.29 -56.18 2.47
N PHE A 1123 1.55 -55.48 1.37
CA PHE A 1123 2.88 -55.17 0.90
C PHE A 1123 3.08 -53.66 0.96
N LEU A 1124 4.16 -53.19 1.56
CA LEU A 1124 4.59 -51.81 1.47
C LEU A 1124 5.79 -51.71 0.53
N GLU A 1125 5.58 -51.16 -0.65
CA GLU A 1125 6.61 -50.81 -1.61
C GLU A 1125 7.04 -49.35 -1.38
N SER A 1126 8.29 -49.17 -0.99
CA SER A 1126 8.88 -47.84 -0.73
C SER A 1126 10.39 -47.91 -0.60
N SER A 1127 11.09 -46.81 -0.92
CA SER A 1127 12.54 -46.68 -0.73
C SER A 1127 12.95 -46.46 0.74
N TYR A 1128 11.99 -46.35 1.66
CA TYR A 1128 12.26 -46.14 3.08
C TYR A 1128 12.87 -47.38 3.74
N THR A 1129 13.93 -47.16 4.53
CA THR A 1129 14.53 -48.16 5.42
C THR A 1129 14.42 -47.70 6.87
N GLY A 1130 14.05 -48.61 7.77
CA GLY A 1130 13.80 -48.30 9.18
C GLY A 1130 12.54 -48.94 9.74
N MET A 1131 12.16 -48.56 10.97
CA MET A 1131 10.99 -49.12 11.64
C MET A 1131 9.68 -48.54 11.08
N VAL A 1132 8.77 -49.42 10.70
CA VAL A 1132 7.45 -49.13 10.16
C VAL A 1132 6.39 -49.76 11.08
N LYS A 1133 5.35 -49.00 11.38
CA LYS A 1133 4.18 -49.43 12.15
C LYS A 1133 3.00 -49.64 11.20
N PHE A 1134 2.40 -50.83 11.21
CA PHE A 1134 1.15 -51.15 10.50
C PHE A 1134 0.00 -51.21 11.49
N GLU A 1135 -1.12 -50.56 11.20
CA GLU A 1135 -2.33 -50.54 12.01
C GLU A 1135 -3.55 -50.93 11.17
N LEU A 1136 -4.34 -51.87 11.67
CA LEU A 1136 -5.69 -52.15 11.18
C LEU A 1136 -6.68 -51.37 12.02
N ILE A 1137 -7.58 -50.66 11.35
CA ILE A 1137 -8.53 -49.73 11.96
C ILE A 1137 -9.92 -50.06 11.39
N ASP A 1138 -10.93 -50.19 12.23
CA ASP A 1138 -12.31 -50.32 11.77
C ASP A 1138 -12.89 -48.99 11.28
N MET A 1139 -14.11 -49.04 10.74
CA MET A 1139 -14.82 -47.84 10.23
C MET A 1139 -15.14 -46.81 11.32
N ASP A 1140 -15.08 -47.19 12.59
CA ASP A 1140 -15.33 -46.32 13.73
C ASP A 1140 -14.02 -45.67 14.24
N GLY A 1141 -12.90 -45.86 13.53
CA GLY A 1141 -11.60 -45.30 13.88
C GLY A 1141 -10.89 -46.04 15.01
N ARG A 1142 -11.43 -47.18 15.48
CA ARG A 1142 -10.80 -48.00 16.51
C ARG A 1142 -9.74 -48.89 15.90
N VAL A 1143 -8.54 -48.85 16.48
CA VAL A 1143 -7.42 -49.73 16.11
C VAL A 1143 -7.74 -51.15 16.55
N LEU A 1144 -7.92 -52.03 15.57
CA LEU A 1144 -8.16 -53.47 15.75
C LEU A 1144 -6.86 -54.22 16.02
N GLN A 1145 -5.77 -53.86 15.33
CA GLN A 1145 -4.48 -54.52 15.48
C GLN A 1145 -3.32 -53.59 15.08
N THR A 1146 -2.16 -53.76 15.73
CA THR A 1146 -0.92 -53.02 15.42
C THR A 1146 0.26 -53.97 15.29
N LEU A 1147 1.13 -53.75 14.31
CA LEU A 1147 2.39 -54.48 14.10
C LEU A 1147 3.53 -53.50 13.84
N PHE A 1148 4.75 -53.85 14.26
CA PHE A 1148 5.96 -53.10 13.97
C PHE A 1148 6.95 -53.98 13.20
N ARG A 1149 7.61 -53.40 12.19
CA ARG A 1149 8.57 -54.07 11.33
C ARG A 1149 9.72 -53.19 10.92
N GLU A 1150 10.92 -53.75 10.99
CA GLU A 1150 12.10 -53.12 10.41
C GLU A 1150 12.18 -53.46 8.92
N LYS A 1151 12.09 -52.43 8.07
CA LYS A 1151 12.18 -52.57 6.62
C LYS A 1151 13.64 -52.38 6.18
N THR A 1152 14.24 -53.43 5.64
CA THR A 1152 15.63 -53.45 5.15
C THR A 1152 15.76 -53.60 3.63
N ALA A 1153 14.63 -53.67 2.90
CA ALA A 1153 14.55 -53.84 1.45
C ALA A 1153 13.39 -53.01 0.87
N GLU A 1154 13.31 -52.83 -0.46
CA GLU A 1154 12.28 -52.00 -1.12
C GLU A 1154 10.84 -52.45 -0.86
N ARG A 1155 10.63 -53.71 -0.46
CA ARG A 1155 9.32 -54.28 -0.14
C ARG A 1155 9.33 -54.90 1.25
N ALA A 1156 8.34 -54.54 2.07
CA ALA A 1156 8.02 -55.23 3.33
C ALA A 1156 6.65 -55.92 3.20
N GLU A 1157 6.51 -57.14 3.71
CA GLU A 1157 5.28 -57.94 3.64
C GLU A 1157 4.77 -58.26 5.04
N GLU A 1158 3.48 -58.01 5.28
CA GLU A 1158 2.80 -58.36 6.52
C GLU A 1158 1.49 -59.10 6.29
N VAL A 1159 1.20 -60.03 7.19
CA VAL A 1159 -0.01 -60.85 7.13
C VAL A 1159 -0.85 -60.61 8.37
N PHE A 1160 -2.08 -60.12 8.16
CA PHE A 1160 -3.06 -59.95 9.21
C PHE A 1160 -4.13 -61.05 9.14
N ARG A 1161 -4.54 -61.55 10.31
CA ARG A 1161 -5.65 -62.48 10.45
C ARG A 1161 -6.80 -61.75 11.10
N LEU A 1162 -7.90 -61.64 10.37
CA LEU A 1162 -9.09 -60.91 10.79
C LEU A 1162 -10.16 -61.88 11.26
N ASP A 1163 -10.80 -61.54 12.38
CA ASP A 1163 -11.99 -62.25 12.83
C ASP A 1163 -13.16 -62.00 11.85
N ASN A 1164 -14.04 -63.00 11.71
CA ASN A 1164 -15.12 -63.01 10.70
C ASN A 1164 -16.17 -61.89 10.87
N ASN A 1165 -16.14 -61.10 11.94
CA ASN A 1165 -17.16 -60.09 12.28
C ASN A 1165 -16.76 -58.62 12.03
N SER A 1166 -15.57 -58.34 11.49
CA SER A 1166 -15.18 -56.96 11.12
C SER A 1166 -15.80 -56.57 9.78
N GLY A 1167 -16.42 -55.38 9.71
CA GLY A 1167 -16.86 -54.74 8.45
C GLY A 1167 -15.67 -54.29 7.58
N PRO A 1168 -15.83 -53.33 6.65
CA PRO A 1168 -14.69 -52.73 5.96
C PRO A 1168 -13.66 -52.18 6.98
N ILE A 1169 -12.38 -52.18 6.62
CA ILE A 1169 -11.29 -51.80 7.52
C ILE A 1169 -10.23 -51.00 6.77
N TYR A 1170 -9.56 -50.09 7.45
CA TYR A 1170 -8.41 -49.35 6.94
C TYR A 1170 -7.10 -49.94 7.46
N ILE A 1171 -6.08 -49.93 6.62
CA ILE A 1171 -4.69 -50.10 7.03
C ILE A 1171 -4.07 -48.71 7.10
N ARG A 1172 -3.40 -48.38 8.21
CA ARG A 1172 -2.54 -47.21 8.35
C ARG A 1172 -1.10 -47.68 8.56
N VAL A 1173 -0.16 -47.08 7.84
CA VAL A 1173 1.26 -47.40 7.92
C VAL A 1173 2.03 -46.14 8.28
N THR A 1174 2.81 -46.17 9.35
CA THR A 1174 3.54 -45.01 9.89
C THR A 1174 5.03 -45.32 10.03
N ALA A 1175 5.91 -44.40 9.62
CA ALA A 1175 7.33 -44.43 9.97
C ALA A 1175 7.87 -43.03 10.26
N GLY A 1176 8.33 -42.78 11.48
CA GLY A 1176 8.63 -41.43 11.95
C GLY A 1176 7.40 -40.53 11.87
N ALA A 1177 7.50 -39.40 11.15
CA ALA A 1177 6.38 -38.48 10.90
C ALA A 1177 5.55 -38.83 9.65
N MET A 1178 5.96 -39.83 8.85
CA MET A 1178 5.27 -40.21 7.62
C MET A 1178 4.12 -41.18 7.91
N THR A 1179 2.96 -40.98 7.27
CA THR A 1179 1.79 -41.88 7.39
C THR A 1179 1.14 -42.09 6.02
N ALA A 1180 0.75 -43.34 5.71
CA ALA A 1180 0.00 -43.73 4.51
C ALA A 1180 -1.16 -44.66 4.89
N SER A 1181 -2.25 -44.72 4.10
CA SER A 1181 -3.40 -45.57 4.43
C SER A 1181 -4.15 -46.15 3.22
N ARG A 1182 -4.69 -47.37 3.37
CA ARG A 1182 -5.46 -48.09 2.33
C ARG A 1182 -6.70 -48.79 2.89
N LEU A 1183 -7.85 -48.66 2.22
CA LEU A 1183 -9.10 -49.34 2.58
C LEU A 1183 -9.16 -50.77 2.02
N ILE A 1184 -9.63 -51.71 2.83
CA ILE A 1184 -9.90 -53.10 2.47
C ILE A 1184 -11.41 -53.35 2.53
N LEU A 1185 -11.97 -53.69 1.38
CA LEU A 1185 -13.39 -54.04 1.27
C LEU A 1185 -13.58 -55.49 1.72
N LYS A 1186 -14.61 -55.75 2.53
CA LYS A 1186 -15.14 -57.09 2.74
C LYS A 1186 -16.49 -57.19 2.00
N PRO A 1187 -16.78 -58.33 1.33
CA PRO A 1187 -18.06 -58.56 0.67
C PRO A 1187 -19.24 -58.58 1.65
#